data_AF-A0A943EJH4-F1
#
_entry.id   AF-A0A943EJH4-F1
#
_cell.length_a   1.000
_cell.length_b   1.000
_cell.length_c   1.000
_cell.angle_alpha   90.00
_cell.angle_beta   90.00
_cell.angle_gamma   90.00
#
_symmetry.space_group_name_H-M   'P 1'
#
loop_
_entity.id
_entity.type
_entity.pdbx_description
1 polymer ?
#
loop_
_entity_poly.entity_id
_entity_poly.type
_entity_poly.pdbx_seq_one_letter_code
_entity_poly.pdbx_strand_id
1 'polypeptide(L)'
;MNNKKIKTALVAAMLTSTMTYNIPAISAATLTQKNVDNPVLVPTPKKVTYEENILSVTNSVNIKGKDVADTDAVRELTEFLESNSITVNEEYQDGSTTIIIGEEDDEVDGLDATRNNLGLVDAATLDDEGYVLAVDSDNNGTVLIEGKDGDGTFYGVQTLTQLAVNDEGVLKSKEAKIEDEPTMTTRGSIEGFYGNPWSHQDRLNQIEFYGKSKLNTYIYAPKDDVYHREKWREPYPQNEMNRMNELIETSKQNKVDFVFALSPGIDIQLTGTNAEADYQALVNKCQAMYDMGVRSFAIFFDDIKNKQGTEQANLLNRFNKEFIQAKGDITPLITVPTEYDTNAMSNGTELNAYTKNFSETLDPSIKVLWTGTAVVPEGIDIANAEFIKSIYGERVGIWWNYPVTDYITDKLGLGPVYGLDKGLANELDFLVMNPMEHADLSKISLSTGADYSWNTEAYDYDKSFKDSITNIYGDLAPYMYTFANHSTRLVAGWASTGRADAPDVRALMDEFIKKNAKGEDVSVEIEALTSEFNNMILAADKLQELLPADQLSHCNANLNKLRSLGENDKLALELFIAYNEGDDASIASLKRQLNAALPSLKSGKKVSELTALEFINKAVNYNPDAVAGFEVSNTFVTPGQEIQLTNTSSVSSTDLEWTFEGANIETSTEENPVISYAKEGVYTISLKAKNKLGEDEEVKTGIITVSNEANNEIINLSKGKKATATSYTGASEAPEKAIDGITSTKWCATGYNRPHTLYIDLGQEMTVTNVTISHAEIGGEGSGLNTRDYRIEVSKDGNEYVEVANVKGNVAGLTSDNVPVSIARYVKLIVDTPTQGGDSAARIYEVEVNGLEKAITLPPIYVEEADKTTLKIALDLANAITDEDLANVVPVVVEEFKAALQQAKDVYDNVNATQAKVNQAFDRLAEAMHMLNFVKGDKTALKAFIDKVSGLEAAKYTEATWTPFNDALKAATSVYEDVNAMQEEVNNAYNELVTAFLNLRLIPNKDLLGDLINQAEGLE
;
A
#
# COMPACT_ATOMS: atom_id res chain seq x y z
N MET A 1 13.15 17.53 -50.85
CA MET A 1 11.83 17.31 -50.22
C MET A 1 12.05 17.38 -48.71
N ASN A 2 12.33 18.56 -48.14
CA ASN A 2 11.44 19.69 -47.77
C ASN A 2 10.24 19.26 -46.90
N ASN A 3 9.98 19.85 -45.73
CA ASN A 3 10.76 20.68 -44.82
C ASN A 3 9.95 20.82 -43.51
N LYS A 4 10.66 21.12 -42.43
CA LYS A 4 10.22 21.54 -41.10
C LYS A 4 9.07 22.59 -41.06
N LYS A 5 8.32 22.53 -39.94
CA LYS A 5 7.49 23.57 -39.26
C LYS A 5 6.10 23.86 -39.86
N ILE A 6 5.06 23.76 -39.01
CA ILE A 6 4.37 24.88 -38.33
C ILE A 6 3.33 24.31 -37.34
N LYS A 7 3.44 24.72 -36.06
CA LYS A 7 2.44 24.60 -35.00
C LYS A 7 1.25 25.55 -35.27
N THR A 8 0.11 25.26 -34.62
CA THR A 8 -1.00 26.14 -34.19
C THR A 8 -2.31 26.09 -35.00
N ALA A 9 -3.38 25.47 -34.45
CA ALA A 9 -4.69 26.08 -34.16
C ALA A 9 -5.82 25.05 -33.88
N LEU A 10 -6.26 25.04 -32.61
CA LEU A 10 -7.55 24.71 -31.97
C LEU A 10 -8.67 23.85 -32.65
N VAL A 11 -9.06 22.81 -31.91
CA VAL A 11 -10.39 22.51 -31.30
C VAL A 11 -11.62 22.34 -32.23
N ALA A 12 -12.18 21.12 -32.28
CA ALA A 12 -13.50 20.78 -31.72
C ALA A 12 -14.00 19.38 -32.14
N ALA A 13 -14.48 18.63 -31.13
CA ALA A 13 -15.51 17.60 -31.15
C ALA A 13 -15.21 16.19 -31.73
N MET A 14 -15.06 15.21 -30.83
CA MET A 14 -15.97 14.07 -30.58
C MET A 14 -15.33 13.22 -29.44
N LEU A 15 -15.77 13.35 -28.18
CA LEU A 15 -16.84 12.56 -27.51
C LEU A 15 -16.59 11.04 -27.57
N THR A 16 -16.56 10.22 -26.52
CA THR A 16 -16.56 10.35 -25.05
C THR A 16 -16.54 8.92 -24.53
N SER A 17 -15.57 8.55 -23.70
CA SER A 17 -15.72 7.58 -22.61
C SER A 17 -14.50 7.67 -21.69
N THR A 18 -14.28 8.83 -21.08
CA THR A 18 -13.31 8.95 -20.00
C THR A 18 -14.00 8.55 -18.70
N MET A 19 -13.58 7.42 -18.13
CA MET A 19 -13.67 7.26 -16.68
C MET A 19 -12.94 8.45 -16.07
N THR A 20 -13.66 9.31 -15.38
CA THR A 20 -13.09 10.39 -14.58
C THR A 20 -12.38 9.76 -13.40
N TYR A 21 -11.07 9.52 -13.52
CA TYR A 21 -10.22 9.40 -12.35
C TYR A 21 -10.04 10.80 -11.80
N ASN A 22 -10.65 11.08 -10.64
CA ASN A 22 -10.40 12.29 -9.86
C ASN A 22 -8.93 12.27 -9.44
N ILE A 23 -8.07 13.02 -10.13
CA ILE A 23 -6.71 13.31 -9.66
C ILE A 23 -6.87 14.31 -8.51
N PRO A 24 -6.43 14.00 -7.27
CA PRO A 24 -6.45 14.95 -6.18
C PRO A 24 -5.56 16.16 -6.53
N ALA A 25 -6.13 17.36 -6.56
CA ALA A 25 -5.34 18.57 -6.72
C ALA A 25 -4.55 18.83 -5.43
N ILE A 26 -3.23 18.65 -5.47
CA ILE A 26 -2.35 19.01 -4.37
C ILE A 26 -1.97 20.47 -4.51
N SER A 27 -2.54 21.29 -3.64
CA SER A 27 -2.10 22.65 -3.42
C SER A 27 -2.44 23.02 -1.99
N ALA A 28 -1.44 23.53 -1.25
CA ALA A 28 -1.64 24.22 0.03
C ALA A 28 -2.71 25.35 -0.05
N ALA A 29 -3.19 25.71 -1.25
CA ALA A 29 -4.34 26.57 -1.50
C ALA A 29 -5.73 25.94 -1.19
N THR A 30 -5.81 24.78 -0.54
CA THR A 30 -7.09 24.12 -0.18
C THR A 30 -7.54 24.35 1.27
N LEU A 31 -6.74 24.99 2.14
CA LEU A 31 -7.30 25.43 3.43
C LEU A 31 -8.31 26.54 3.18
N THR A 32 -9.55 26.33 3.64
CA THR A 32 -10.56 27.37 3.63
C THR A 32 -10.11 28.51 4.53
N GLN A 33 -9.99 29.71 3.97
CA GLN A 33 -9.69 30.89 4.78
C GLN A 33 -10.90 31.18 5.68
N LYS A 34 -10.70 31.12 7.01
CA LYS A 34 -11.73 31.48 7.97
C LYS A 34 -12.14 32.93 7.75
N ASN A 35 -13.43 33.13 7.47
CA ASN A 35 -14.05 34.44 7.34
C ASN A 35 -15.53 34.33 7.72
N VAL A 36 -16.23 35.46 7.76
CA VAL A 36 -17.64 35.49 8.17
C VAL A 36 -18.54 34.60 7.29
N ASP A 37 -18.27 34.48 6.00
CA ASP A 37 -19.06 33.64 5.10
C ASP A 37 -18.78 32.14 5.27
N ASN A 38 -17.55 31.81 5.70
CA ASN A 38 -17.03 30.45 5.89
C ASN A 38 -16.49 30.26 7.32
N PRO A 39 -17.39 30.17 8.32
CA PRO A 39 -16.99 29.91 9.69
C PRO A 39 -16.36 28.52 9.84
N VAL A 40 -15.36 28.44 10.72
CA VAL A 40 -14.63 27.21 11.05
C VAL A 40 -14.86 26.90 12.53
N LEU A 41 -15.68 25.88 12.81
CA LEU A 41 -16.06 25.45 14.15
C LEU A 41 -15.39 24.11 14.48
N VAL A 42 -14.62 24.08 15.56
CA VAL A 42 -14.00 22.88 16.12
C VAL A 42 -14.16 22.93 17.64
N PRO A 43 -14.90 22.01 18.27
CA PRO A 43 -15.64 20.91 17.67
C PRO A 43 -16.78 21.33 16.73
N THR A 44 -17.14 20.45 15.81
CA THR A 44 -18.26 20.59 14.89
C THR A 44 -19.58 20.40 15.65
N PRO A 45 -20.49 21.40 15.67
CA PRO A 45 -21.76 21.26 16.37
C PRO A 45 -22.63 20.13 15.83
N LYS A 46 -23.43 19.49 16.68
CA LYS A 46 -24.40 18.44 16.31
C LYS A 46 -25.37 18.91 15.23
N LYS A 47 -25.89 20.12 15.39
CA LYS A 47 -26.77 20.75 14.41
C LYS A 47 -26.42 22.23 14.28
N VAL A 48 -26.15 22.65 13.05
CA VAL A 48 -25.92 24.05 12.69
C VAL A 48 -26.67 24.37 11.41
N THR A 49 -27.39 25.49 11.40
CA THR A 49 -28.01 26.07 10.20
C THR A 49 -27.49 27.48 10.03
N TYR A 50 -26.94 27.80 8.86
CA TYR A 50 -26.50 29.15 8.51
C TYR A 50 -27.54 29.83 7.61
N GLU A 51 -27.80 31.10 7.88
CA GLU A 51 -28.60 31.97 7.00
C GLU A 51 -27.68 32.89 6.17
N GLU A 52 -28.23 33.59 5.18
CA GLU A 52 -27.44 34.45 4.28
C GLU A 52 -27.02 35.79 4.91
N ASN A 53 -27.74 36.26 5.93
CA ASN A 53 -27.46 37.56 6.53
C ASN A 53 -26.25 37.51 7.48
N ILE A 54 -25.65 38.67 7.70
CA ILE A 54 -24.50 38.86 8.57
C ILE A 54 -24.85 39.90 9.63
N LEU A 55 -24.72 39.52 10.89
CA LEU A 55 -24.75 40.47 12.00
C LEU A 55 -23.42 41.23 12.03
N SER A 56 -23.49 42.56 11.93
CA SER A 56 -22.39 43.43 12.35
C SER A 56 -22.66 43.88 13.78
N VAL A 57 -21.88 43.40 14.73
CA VAL A 57 -22.04 43.72 16.15
C VAL A 57 -21.76 45.21 16.34
N THR A 58 -22.66 45.91 17.04
CA THR A 58 -22.48 47.34 17.33
C THR A 58 -21.30 47.58 18.26
N ASN A 59 -20.72 48.79 18.21
CA ASN A 59 -19.56 49.17 19.05
C ASN A 59 -19.81 49.04 20.57
N SER A 60 -21.07 48.96 20.99
CA SER A 60 -21.45 48.56 22.33
C SER A 60 -22.60 47.56 22.31
N VAL A 61 -22.67 46.68 23.30
CA VAL A 61 -23.70 45.64 23.40
C VAL A 61 -24.44 45.69 24.74
N ASN A 62 -25.69 45.26 24.74
CA ASN A 62 -26.43 44.96 25.96
C ASN A 62 -26.26 43.46 26.28
N ILE A 63 -26.01 43.10 27.54
CA ILE A 63 -26.05 41.70 27.98
C ILE A 63 -27.21 41.52 28.96
N LYS A 64 -28.22 40.74 28.59
CA LYS A 64 -29.31 40.30 29.44
C LYS A 64 -28.98 38.94 30.05
N GLY A 65 -29.22 38.79 31.35
CA GLY A 65 -28.96 37.55 32.10
C GLY A 65 -27.58 37.46 32.74
N LYS A 66 -26.71 38.47 32.57
CA LYS A 66 -25.34 38.50 33.13
C LYS A 66 -25.23 38.29 34.65
N ASP A 67 -26.30 38.55 35.40
CA ASP A 67 -26.33 38.47 36.86
C ASP A 67 -26.78 37.10 37.39
N VAL A 68 -27.31 36.23 36.51
CA VAL A 68 -27.83 34.90 36.86
C VAL A 68 -27.05 33.78 36.15
N ALA A 69 -26.68 34.01 34.89
CA ALA A 69 -25.91 33.07 34.07
C ALA A 69 -24.54 32.72 34.70
N ASP A 70 -23.98 31.59 34.27
CA ASP A 70 -22.67 31.13 34.72
C ASP A 70 -21.59 32.22 34.66
N THR A 71 -20.90 32.42 35.79
CA THR A 71 -19.97 33.54 35.96
C THR A 71 -18.73 33.41 35.06
N ASP A 72 -18.28 32.19 34.76
CA ASP A 72 -17.13 31.98 33.89
C ASP A 72 -17.51 32.19 32.43
N ALA A 73 -18.71 31.76 32.01
CA ALA A 73 -19.25 32.03 30.68
C ALA A 73 -19.40 33.54 30.41
N VAL A 74 -19.96 34.28 31.36
CA VAL A 74 -20.10 35.75 31.27
C VAL A 74 -18.73 36.43 31.23
N ARG A 75 -17.75 35.94 32.01
CA ARG A 75 -16.37 36.44 31.99
C ARG A 75 -15.73 36.25 30.61
N GLU A 76 -15.74 35.04 30.06
CA GLU A 76 -15.20 34.75 28.73
C GLU A 76 -15.86 35.59 27.64
N LEU A 77 -17.20 35.71 27.68
CA LEU A 77 -17.93 36.54 26.73
C LEU A 77 -17.49 38.01 26.81
N THR A 78 -17.36 38.54 28.03
CA THR A 78 -16.95 39.93 28.25
C THR A 78 -15.52 40.16 27.77
N GLU A 79 -14.58 39.29 28.11
CA GLU A 79 -13.19 39.36 27.66
C GLU A 79 -13.09 39.26 26.13
N PHE A 80 -13.88 38.38 25.50
CA PHE A 80 -13.96 38.27 24.04
C PHE A 80 -14.44 39.57 23.40
N LEU A 81 -15.52 40.16 23.90
CA LEU A 81 -16.06 41.43 23.39
C LEU A 81 -15.05 42.58 23.55
N GLU A 82 -14.44 42.70 24.73
CA GLU A 82 -13.43 43.73 25.02
C GLU A 82 -12.19 43.59 24.14
N SER A 83 -11.70 42.36 23.93
CA SER A 83 -10.58 42.08 23.02
C SER A 83 -10.86 42.48 21.57
N ASN A 84 -12.14 42.52 21.20
CA ASN A 84 -12.64 42.99 19.92
C ASN A 84 -13.09 44.46 19.92
N SER A 85 -12.71 45.23 20.95
CA SER A 85 -13.02 46.66 21.11
C SER A 85 -14.53 46.96 21.18
N ILE A 86 -15.33 46.01 21.68
CA ILE A 86 -16.77 46.17 21.91
C ILE A 86 -17.01 46.50 23.38
N THR A 87 -17.77 47.57 23.64
CA THR A 87 -18.09 48.00 25.02
C THR A 87 -19.33 47.29 25.55
N VAL A 88 -19.27 46.70 26.74
CA VAL A 88 -20.48 46.18 27.42
C VAL A 88 -21.20 47.34 28.12
N ASN A 89 -22.49 47.51 27.82
CA ASN A 89 -23.30 48.57 28.42
C ASN A 89 -23.70 48.24 29.86
N GLU A 90 -23.53 49.20 30.78
CA GLU A 90 -23.98 49.08 32.17
C GLU A 90 -25.51 49.15 32.31
N GLU A 91 -26.14 50.02 31.52
CA GLU A 91 -27.59 50.15 31.41
C GLU A 91 -28.00 49.86 29.97
N TYR A 92 -29.20 49.30 29.78
CA TYR A 92 -29.72 49.00 28.44
C TYR A 92 -29.71 50.23 27.53
N GLN A 93 -29.06 50.12 26.37
CA GLN A 93 -29.03 51.16 25.35
C GLN A 93 -29.82 50.73 24.12
N ASP A 94 -30.80 51.55 23.76
CA ASP A 94 -31.58 51.37 22.52
C ASP A 94 -30.67 51.53 21.30
N GLY A 95 -30.78 50.61 20.34
CA GLY A 95 -29.95 50.59 19.12
C GLY A 95 -28.65 49.78 19.22
N SER A 96 -28.26 49.30 20.41
CA SER A 96 -27.16 48.35 20.57
C SER A 96 -27.63 46.90 20.31
N THR A 97 -26.76 46.07 19.71
CA THR A 97 -26.90 44.62 19.65
C THR A 97 -27.10 44.06 21.07
N THR A 98 -28.03 43.11 21.22
CA THR A 98 -28.36 42.51 22.51
C THR A 98 -27.93 41.05 22.55
N ILE A 99 -27.16 40.69 23.57
CA ILE A 99 -26.82 39.30 23.88
C ILE A 99 -27.69 38.87 25.06
N ILE A 100 -28.40 37.76 24.89
CA ILE A 100 -29.22 37.12 25.93
C ILE A 100 -28.51 35.82 26.30
N ILE A 101 -28.10 35.68 27.56
CA ILE A 101 -27.34 34.55 28.07
C ILE A 101 -27.94 34.04 29.38
N GLY A 102 -27.99 32.73 29.59
CA GLY A 102 -28.48 32.10 30.82
C GLY A 102 -28.50 30.58 30.70
N GLU A 103 -28.76 29.91 31.82
CA GLU A 103 -29.04 28.47 31.86
C GLU A 103 -30.55 28.19 31.69
N GLU A 104 -30.93 26.94 31.43
CA GLU A 104 -32.33 26.51 31.28
C GLU A 104 -33.21 26.81 32.51
N ASP A 105 -32.62 26.86 33.70
CA ASP A 105 -33.31 27.12 34.96
C ASP A 105 -33.30 28.61 35.38
N ASP A 106 -32.71 29.49 34.56
CA ASP A 106 -32.65 30.93 34.81
C ASP A 106 -33.89 31.70 34.35
N GLU A 107 -34.34 32.65 35.18
CA GLU A 107 -35.38 33.61 34.79
C GLU A 107 -34.79 34.85 34.08
N VAL A 108 -34.49 34.74 32.78
CA VAL A 108 -33.96 35.85 31.96
C VAL A 108 -35.05 36.48 31.06
N ASP A 109 -35.24 37.80 31.18
CA ASP A 109 -36.26 38.55 30.42
C ASP A 109 -36.12 38.40 28.90
N GLY A 110 -37.09 37.70 28.30
CA GLY A 110 -37.22 37.52 26.86
C GLY A 110 -36.42 36.36 26.29
N LEU A 111 -35.69 35.58 27.10
CA LEU A 111 -34.89 34.43 26.65
C LEU A 111 -35.79 33.38 25.99
N ASP A 112 -36.74 32.82 26.73
CA ASP A 112 -37.70 31.83 26.23
C ASP A 112 -38.45 32.29 24.98
N ALA A 113 -38.93 33.54 24.99
CA ALA A 113 -39.69 34.09 23.88
C ALA A 113 -38.81 34.20 22.62
N THR A 114 -37.56 34.62 22.78
CA THR A 114 -36.59 34.74 21.67
C THR A 114 -36.23 33.36 21.12
N ARG A 115 -35.88 32.41 21.99
CA ARG A 115 -35.61 31.00 21.63
C ARG A 115 -36.74 30.39 20.79
N ASN A 116 -37.97 30.49 21.30
CA ASN A 116 -39.16 29.97 20.63
C ASN A 116 -39.42 30.63 19.27
N ASN A 117 -39.22 31.96 19.17
CA ASN A 117 -39.39 32.68 17.91
C ASN A 117 -38.32 32.29 16.87
N LEU A 118 -37.10 32.00 17.30
CA LEU A 118 -36.01 31.55 16.44
C LEU A 118 -36.14 30.07 16.05
N GLY A 119 -37.00 29.32 16.75
CA GLY A 119 -37.30 27.91 16.46
C GLY A 119 -36.24 26.94 16.95
N LEU A 120 -35.51 27.31 18.01
CA LEU A 120 -34.56 26.44 18.70
C LEU A 120 -35.30 25.52 19.69
N VAL A 121 -34.68 24.36 19.99
CA VAL A 121 -35.17 23.46 21.04
C VAL A 121 -34.99 24.06 22.42
N ASP A 122 -35.68 23.48 23.40
CA ASP A 122 -35.48 23.84 24.79
C ASP A 122 -34.17 23.23 25.30
N ALA A 123 -33.25 24.05 25.83
CA ALA A 123 -31.97 23.55 26.34
C ALA A 123 -32.16 22.47 27.41
N ALA A 124 -33.28 22.47 28.16
CA ALA A 124 -33.60 21.41 29.12
C ALA A 124 -33.74 20.01 28.49
N THR A 125 -33.91 19.92 27.17
CA THR A 125 -34.04 18.66 26.40
C THR A 125 -32.72 18.11 25.88
N LEU A 126 -31.63 18.88 25.99
CA LEU A 126 -30.29 18.45 25.64
C LEU A 126 -29.65 17.66 26.80
N ASP A 127 -28.61 16.90 26.48
CA ASP A 127 -27.75 16.26 27.47
C ASP A 127 -26.90 17.31 28.22
N ASP A 128 -26.34 16.92 29.38
CA ASP A 128 -25.45 17.76 30.19
C ASP A 128 -24.32 18.36 29.32
N GLU A 129 -23.86 19.57 29.66
CA GLU A 129 -22.94 20.38 28.84
C GLU A 129 -23.50 20.84 27.48
N GLY A 130 -24.76 20.52 27.16
CA GLY A 130 -25.44 20.95 25.94
C GLY A 130 -25.85 22.43 25.95
N TYR A 131 -26.03 23.03 24.77
CA TYR A 131 -26.49 24.40 24.63
C TYR A 131 -27.22 24.65 23.30
N VAL A 132 -28.02 25.71 23.28
CA VAL A 132 -28.52 26.32 22.04
C VAL A 132 -27.91 27.70 21.85
N LEU A 133 -27.59 28.04 20.61
CA LEU A 133 -27.06 29.34 20.23
C LEU A 133 -27.76 29.85 18.98
N ALA A 134 -28.11 31.14 18.98
CA ALA A 134 -28.53 31.81 17.75
C ALA A 134 -27.88 33.18 17.58
N VAL A 135 -27.58 33.50 16.33
CA VAL A 135 -27.20 34.83 15.87
C VAL A 135 -28.27 35.27 14.88
N ASP A 136 -28.96 36.36 15.20
CA ASP A 136 -30.00 36.98 14.39
C ASP A 136 -29.60 38.45 14.15
N SER A 137 -29.60 38.90 12.90
CA SER A 137 -29.20 40.27 12.53
C SER A 137 -30.36 41.27 12.55
N ASP A 138 -31.60 40.80 12.76
CA ASP A 138 -32.78 41.66 12.84
C ASP A 138 -32.71 42.65 14.01
N ASN A 139 -33.29 43.85 13.82
CA ASN A 139 -33.47 44.88 14.85
C ASN A 139 -32.19 45.28 15.63
N ASN A 140 -31.09 45.55 14.92
CA ASN A 140 -29.73 45.84 15.45
C ASN A 140 -29.00 44.62 16.04
N GLY A 141 -29.58 43.43 15.88
CA GLY A 141 -28.94 42.16 16.19
C GLY A 141 -29.28 41.61 17.57
N THR A 142 -29.58 40.32 17.61
CA THR A 142 -29.73 39.53 18.84
C THR A 142 -28.81 38.31 18.77
N VAL A 143 -28.06 38.07 19.85
CA VAL A 143 -27.35 36.81 20.07
C VAL A 143 -27.98 36.12 21.27
N LEU A 144 -28.40 34.88 21.12
CA LEU A 144 -28.97 34.06 22.19
C LEU A 144 -27.98 32.93 22.51
N ILE A 145 -27.72 32.70 23.79
CA ILE A 145 -27.01 31.53 24.30
C ILE A 145 -27.82 31.01 25.50
N GLU A 146 -28.28 29.77 25.42
CA GLU A 146 -28.95 29.11 26.54
C GLU A 146 -28.29 27.74 26.74
N GLY A 147 -27.66 27.55 27.91
CA GLY A 147 -27.03 26.28 28.29
C GLY A 147 -28.00 25.36 29.01
N LYS A 148 -27.78 24.04 28.90
CA LYS A 148 -28.42 23.04 29.77
C LYS A 148 -28.01 23.23 31.23
N ASP A 149 -26.77 23.63 31.42
CA ASP A 149 -26.11 23.93 32.68
C ASP A 149 -25.01 24.99 32.43
N GLY A 150 -24.29 25.39 33.49
CA GLY A 150 -23.26 26.41 33.37
C GLY A 150 -22.09 26.01 32.46
N ASP A 151 -21.81 24.72 32.30
CA ASP A 151 -20.77 24.22 31.40
C ASP A 151 -21.24 24.35 29.94
N GLY A 152 -22.49 24.01 29.67
CA GLY A 152 -23.16 24.24 28.39
C GLY A 152 -23.18 25.73 28.00
N THR A 153 -23.54 26.62 28.93
CA THR A 153 -23.50 28.07 28.69
C THR A 153 -22.09 28.53 28.32
N PHE A 154 -21.07 28.06 29.05
CA PHE A 154 -19.66 28.34 28.75
C PHE A 154 -19.28 27.85 27.35
N TYR A 155 -19.65 26.63 26.96
CA TYR A 155 -19.38 26.08 25.64
C TYR A 155 -20.13 26.78 24.50
N GLY A 156 -21.33 27.29 24.76
CA GLY A 156 -22.05 28.16 23.85
C GLY A 156 -21.29 29.45 23.57
N VAL A 157 -20.71 30.08 24.60
CA VAL A 157 -19.82 31.24 24.44
C VAL A 157 -18.59 30.86 23.59
N GLN A 158 -17.97 29.71 23.83
CA GLN A 158 -16.83 29.26 23.00
C GLN A 158 -17.20 29.09 21.53
N THR A 159 -18.41 28.63 21.22
CA THR A 159 -18.88 28.56 19.83
C THR A 159 -19.08 29.95 19.22
N LEU A 160 -19.61 30.91 19.98
CA LEU A 160 -19.73 32.29 19.52
C LEU A 160 -18.35 32.90 19.18
N THR A 161 -17.33 32.68 20.00
CA THR A 161 -15.99 33.22 19.76
C THR A 161 -15.35 32.65 18.49
N GLN A 162 -15.71 31.42 18.09
CA GLN A 162 -15.25 30.83 16.84
C GLN A 162 -16.06 31.28 15.62
N LEU A 163 -17.36 31.55 15.80
CA LEU A 163 -18.27 31.99 14.74
C LEU A 163 -18.06 33.46 14.35
N ALA A 164 -17.81 34.32 15.35
CA ALA A 164 -17.62 35.74 15.14
C ALA A 164 -16.17 36.04 14.69
N VAL A 165 -16.02 36.86 13.66
CA VAL A 165 -14.75 37.23 13.04
C VAL A 165 -14.62 38.75 13.05
N ASN A 166 -13.46 39.25 13.47
CA ASN A 166 -13.12 40.66 13.35
C ASN A 166 -12.67 40.95 11.91
N ASP A 167 -13.46 41.74 11.20
CA ASP A 167 -13.19 42.13 9.81
C ASP A 167 -12.99 43.65 9.75
N GLU A 168 -11.73 44.06 9.56
CA GLU A 168 -11.31 45.46 9.50
C GLU A 168 -11.76 46.32 10.71
N GLY A 169 -11.76 45.75 11.92
CA GLY A 169 -12.15 46.43 13.15
C GLY A 169 -13.65 46.40 13.46
N VAL A 170 -14.43 45.66 12.67
CA VAL A 170 -15.86 45.40 12.94
C VAL A 170 -16.03 43.92 13.24
N LEU A 171 -16.58 43.60 14.41
CA LEU A 171 -16.92 42.23 14.77
C LEU A 171 -18.18 41.79 14.01
N LYS A 172 -18.05 40.75 13.18
CA LYS A 172 -19.14 40.23 12.36
C LYS A 172 -19.38 38.77 12.67
N SER A 173 -20.63 38.34 12.57
CA SER A 173 -21.01 36.95 12.72
C SER A 173 -22.07 36.59 11.68
N LYS A 174 -21.93 35.42 11.06
CA LYS A 174 -22.98 34.91 10.18
C LYS A 174 -24.20 34.56 11.01
N GLU A 175 -25.39 34.85 10.51
CA GLU A 175 -26.60 34.34 11.14
C GLU A 175 -26.54 32.82 11.20
N ALA A 176 -26.77 32.28 12.39
CA ALA A 176 -26.65 30.87 12.66
C ALA A 176 -27.65 30.44 13.73
N LYS A 177 -28.12 29.21 13.63
CA LYS A 177 -28.90 28.52 14.66
C LYS A 177 -28.21 27.20 14.96
N ILE A 178 -27.86 27.00 16.22
CA ILE A 178 -27.06 25.89 16.70
C ILE A 178 -27.79 25.22 17.87
N GLU A 179 -27.85 23.91 17.80
CA GLU A 179 -28.30 23.03 18.89
C GLU A 179 -27.18 21.98 19.03
N ASP A 180 -26.56 21.91 20.20
CA ASP A 180 -25.29 21.21 20.34
C ASP A 180 -25.13 20.58 21.73
N GLU A 181 -24.50 19.41 21.76
CA GLU A 181 -24.23 18.60 22.95
C GLU A 181 -23.10 17.60 22.65
N PRO A 182 -22.29 17.20 23.65
CA PRO A 182 -21.20 16.26 23.44
C PRO A 182 -21.68 14.83 23.19
N THR A 183 -20.89 14.04 22.47
CA THR A 183 -21.11 12.60 22.29
C THR A 183 -20.56 11.81 23.47
N MET A 184 -19.41 12.24 24.00
CA MET A 184 -18.75 11.63 25.16
C MET A 184 -18.75 12.59 26.33
N THR A 185 -19.09 12.12 27.52
CA THR A 185 -19.14 12.92 28.76
C THR A 185 -17.77 13.22 29.35
N THR A 186 -16.73 12.40 29.09
CA THR A 186 -15.37 12.65 29.58
C THR A 186 -14.39 12.77 28.42
N ARG A 187 -13.84 13.97 28.24
CA ARG A 187 -13.07 14.34 27.05
C ARG A 187 -11.84 15.15 27.46
N GLY A 188 -10.64 14.69 27.12
CA GLY A 188 -9.49 15.49 27.49
C GLY A 188 -8.12 14.92 27.24
N SER A 189 -7.22 15.25 28.16
CA SER A 189 -5.80 14.97 28.06
C SER A 189 -5.28 14.35 29.35
N ILE A 190 -4.31 13.44 29.20
CA ILE A 190 -3.54 12.84 30.29
C ILE A 190 -2.07 13.20 30.10
N GLU A 191 -1.48 13.99 31.00
CA GLU A 191 -0.04 14.30 31.00
C GLU A 191 0.76 13.06 31.44
N GLY A 192 0.73 11.99 30.64
CA GLY A 192 1.19 10.65 31.02
C GLY A 192 2.50 10.20 30.38
N PHE A 193 3.14 11.07 29.58
CA PHE A 193 4.38 10.81 28.86
C PHE A 193 5.62 10.80 29.77
N TYR A 194 6.67 10.10 29.32
CA TYR A 194 8.02 10.19 29.88
C TYR A 194 8.81 11.35 29.26
N GLY A 195 9.79 11.90 29.98
CA GLY A 195 10.58 13.04 29.53
C GLY A 195 10.27 14.30 30.33
N ASN A 196 10.64 15.46 29.81
CA ASN A 196 10.52 16.69 30.59
C ASN A 196 9.04 17.03 30.82
N PRO A 197 8.54 17.05 32.07
CA PRO A 197 7.16 17.45 32.33
C PRO A 197 6.92 18.87 31.84
N TRP A 198 5.67 19.17 31.49
CA TRP A 198 5.31 20.51 31.06
C TRP A 198 5.66 21.56 32.12
N SER A 199 6.04 22.75 31.65
CA SER A 199 6.24 23.88 32.55
C SER A 199 4.90 24.29 33.18
N HIS A 200 4.95 25.13 34.20
CA HIS A 200 3.74 25.66 34.81
C HIS A 200 2.87 26.41 33.80
N GLN A 201 3.50 27.27 33.00
CA GLN A 201 2.80 28.09 32.01
C GLN A 201 2.22 27.23 30.89
N ASP A 202 2.92 26.18 30.46
CA ASP A 202 2.39 25.23 29.48
C ASP A 202 1.08 24.62 29.96
N ARG A 203 1.01 24.19 31.23
CA ARG A 203 -0.21 23.61 31.81
C ARG A 203 -1.37 24.61 31.86
N LEU A 204 -1.11 25.85 32.30
CA LEU A 204 -2.13 26.91 32.30
C LEU A 204 -2.67 27.16 30.88
N ASN A 205 -1.76 27.33 29.90
CA ASN A 205 -2.12 27.55 28.50
C ASN A 205 -2.89 26.36 27.90
N GLN A 206 -2.59 25.14 28.33
CA GLN A 206 -3.29 23.93 27.88
C GLN A 206 -4.70 23.84 28.47
N ILE A 207 -4.88 24.14 29.75
CA ILE A 207 -6.19 24.15 30.40
C ILE A 207 -7.13 25.18 29.75
N GLU A 208 -6.62 26.39 29.47
CA GLU A 208 -7.39 27.40 28.72
C GLU A 208 -7.76 26.92 27.32
N PHE A 209 -6.83 26.23 26.64
CA PHE A 209 -7.10 25.64 25.32
C PHE A 209 -8.14 24.52 25.39
N TYR A 210 -8.16 23.71 26.46
CA TYR A 210 -9.15 22.66 26.67
C TYR A 210 -10.56 23.25 26.77
N GLY A 211 -10.75 24.29 27.61
CA GLY A 211 -12.03 25.00 27.70
C GLY A 211 -12.50 25.55 26.35
N LYS A 212 -11.61 26.24 25.61
CA LYS A 212 -11.90 26.78 24.26
C LYS A 212 -12.25 25.71 23.23
N SER A 213 -11.75 24.50 23.42
CA SER A 213 -12.00 23.34 22.55
C SER A 213 -13.09 22.41 23.10
N LYS A 214 -13.75 22.76 24.20
CA LYS A 214 -14.77 21.93 24.87
C LYS A 214 -14.27 20.56 25.38
N LEU A 215 -12.99 20.48 25.70
CA LEU A 215 -12.42 19.37 26.47
C LEU A 215 -12.58 19.68 27.96
N ASN A 216 -13.16 18.76 28.72
CA ASN A 216 -13.52 18.96 30.12
C ASN A 216 -12.62 18.21 31.10
N THR A 217 -11.59 17.50 30.65
CA THR A 217 -10.77 16.65 31.55
C THR A 217 -9.28 16.91 31.39
N TYR A 218 -8.59 17.13 32.52
CA TYR A 218 -7.13 17.16 32.56
C TYR A 218 -6.59 16.25 33.66
N ILE A 219 -5.93 15.16 33.27
CA ILE A 219 -5.29 14.24 34.20
C ILE A 219 -3.84 14.64 34.44
N TYR A 220 -3.56 15.17 35.62
CA TYR A 220 -2.21 15.45 36.10
C TYR A 220 -1.53 14.14 36.50
N ALA A 221 -0.73 13.57 35.60
CA ALA A 221 0.02 12.33 35.83
C ALA A 221 1.49 12.34 35.33
N PRO A 222 2.24 13.47 35.41
CA PRO A 222 3.59 13.55 34.85
C PRO A 222 4.49 12.50 35.47
N LYS A 223 5.02 11.59 34.63
CA LYS A 223 5.80 10.43 35.09
C LYS A 223 7.06 10.80 35.86
N ASP A 224 7.67 11.93 35.49
CA ASP A 224 8.90 12.45 36.07
C ASP A 224 8.67 13.49 37.20
N ASP A 225 7.41 13.72 37.62
CA ASP A 225 7.14 14.35 38.92
C ASP A 225 7.38 13.36 40.06
N VAL A 226 8.45 13.61 40.82
CA VAL A 226 8.84 12.77 41.96
C VAL A 226 7.73 12.65 43.00
N TYR A 227 6.87 13.65 43.22
CA TYR A 227 5.81 13.57 44.24
C TYR A 227 4.55 12.86 43.75
N HIS A 228 4.40 12.67 42.43
CA HIS A 228 3.35 11.86 41.83
C HIS A 228 3.66 10.36 41.93
N ARG A 229 4.94 9.98 41.76
CA ARG A 229 5.37 8.57 41.60
C ARG A 229 6.43 8.10 42.59
N GLU A 230 7.66 8.60 42.53
CA GLU A 230 8.80 8.06 43.32
C GLU A 230 8.68 8.30 44.83
N LYS A 231 8.18 9.48 45.20
CA LYS A 231 7.99 9.99 46.56
C LYS A 231 6.52 10.26 46.83
N TRP A 232 5.64 9.41 46.31
CA TRP A 232 4.18 9.59 46.37
C TRP A 232 3.64 9.81 47.79
N ARG A 233 4.31 9.23 48.81
CA ARG A 233 3.98 9.39 50.24
C ARG A 233 4.31 10.77 50.80
N GLU A 234 5.28 11.49 50.24
CA GLU A 234 5.72 12.80 50.72
C GLU A 234 4.73 13.89 50.27
N PRO A 235 4.38 14.87 51.12
CA PRO A 235 3.55 16.00 50.70
C PRO A 235 4.28 16.89 49.69
N TYR A 236 3.53 17.57 48.82
CA TYR A 236 4.12 18.59 47.96
C TYR A 236 4.67 19.76 48.79
N PRO A 237 5.84 20.31 48.42
CA PRO A 237 6.33 21.56 48.98
C PRO A 237 5.34 22.72 48.76
N GLN A 238 5.35 23.72 49.64
CA GLN A 238 4.38 24.82 49.58
C GLN A 238 4.38 25.59 48.24
N ASN A 239 5.54 25.75 47.60
CA ASN A 239 5.62 26.38 46.28
C ASN A 239 4.93 25.54 45.19
N GLU A 240 5.04 24.21 45.25
CA GLU A 240 4.33 23.32 44.33
C GLU A 240 2.83 23.29 44.64
N MET A 241 2.44 23.34 45.91
CA MET A 241 1.04 23.52 46.32
C MET A 241 0.44 24.81 45.76
N ASN A 242 1.18 25.93 45.78
CA ASN A 242 0.70 27.18 45.21
C ASN A 242 0.49 27.08 43.68
N ARG A 243 1.41 26.41 42.98
CA ARG A 243 1.28 26.13 41.54
C ARG A 243 0.07 25.25 41.26
N MET A 244 -0.11 24.17 42.02
CA MET A 244 -1.28 23.30 41.91
C MET A 244 -2.59 24.06 42.13
N ASN A 245 -2.63 24.98 43.11
CA ASN A 245 -3.80 25.81 43.35
C ASN A 245 -4.15 26.66 42.12
N GLU A 246 -3.15 27.26 41.48
CA GLU A 246 -3.36 28.02 40.25
C GLU A 246 -3.92 27.14 39.14
N LEU A 247 -3.39 25.93 38.94
CA LEU A 247 -3.95 24.98 37.97
C LEU A 247 -5.40 24.60 38.29
N ILE A 248 -5.73 24.37 39.55
CA ILE A 248 -7.08 24.01 40.00
C ILE A 248 -8.06 25.15 39.70
N GLU A 249 -7.70 26.39 40.03
CA GLU A 249 -8.56 27.56 39.78
C GLU A 249 -8.72 27.83 38.29
N THR A 250 -7.63 27.76 37.51
CA THR A 250 -7.70 27.88 36.04
C THR A 250 -8.55 26.77 35.42
N SER A 251 -8.50 25.55 35.96
CA SER A 251 -9.32 24.44 35.47
C SER A 251 -10.81 24.70 35.71
N LYS A 252 -11.19 25.15 36.91
CA LYS A 252 -12.57 25.55 37.22
C LYS A 252 -13.08 26.64 36.27
N GLN A 253 -12.28 27.69 36.08
CA GLN A 253 -12.63 28.83 35.21
C GLN A 253 -12.83 28.47 33.74
N ASN A 254 -12.35 27.30 33.31
CA ASN A 254 -12.42 26.82 31.93
C ASN A 254 -13.29 25.56 31.78
N LYS A 255 -14.05 25.20 32.83
CA LYS A 255 -14.91 24.00 32.87
C LYS A 255 -14.12 22.72 32.57
N VAL A 256 -12.94 22.61 33.21
CA VAL A 256 -12.06 21.46 33.14
C VAL A 256 -11.96 20.81 34.52
N ASP A 257 -12.29 19.53 34.58
CA ASP A 257 -12.02 18.66 35.71
C ASP A 257 -10.51 18.41 35.83
N PHE A 258 -9.91 19.05 36.82
CA PHE A 258 -8.56 18.75 37.25
C PHE A 258 -8.54 17.41 37.99
N VAL A 259 -8.05 16.37 37.33
CA VAL A 259 -7.91 15.03 37.91
C VAL A 259 -6.51 14.87 38.51
N PHE A 260 -6.42 14.79 39.83
CA PHE A 260 -5.15 14.51 40.50
C PHE A 260 -4.86 13.01 40.47
N ALA A 261 -3.85 12.60 39.70
CA ALA A 261 -3.42 11.21 39.67
C ALA A 261 -2.27 10.94 40.65
N LEU A 262 -2.20 9.70 41.15
CA LEU A 262 -1.07 9.20 41.94
C LEU A 262 -0.66 7.82 41.43
N SER A 263 0.65 7.59 41.29
CA SER A 263 1.22 6.33 40.79
C SER A 263 2.04 5.62 41.86
N PRO A 264 1.40 5.04 42.91
CA PRO A 264 2.12 4.49 44.07
C PRO A 264 2.75 3.10 43.80
N GLY A 265 2.48 2.51 42.63
CA GLY A 265 2.78 1.11 42.33
C GLY A 265 4.27 0.70 42.37
N ILE A 266 5.21 1.65 42.37
CA ILE A 266 6.65 1.35 42.43
C ILE A 266 7.01 0.58 43.71
N ASP A 267 6.46 1.00 44.85
CA ASP A 267 6.88 0.48 46.17
C ASP A 267 5.76 0.36 47.20
N ILE A 268 4.50 0.62 46.83
CA ILE A 268 3.36 0.47 47.73
C ILE A 268 3.26 -0.95 48.29
N GLN A 269 3.08 -1.04 49.60
CA GLN A 269 2.81 -2.28 50.30
C GLN A 269 1.30 -2.51 50.31
N LEU A 270 0.82 -3.48 49.51
CA LEU A 270 -0.61 -3.81 49.44
C LEU A 270 -1.06 -4.73 50.59
N THR A 271 -0.12 -5.45 51.21
CA THR A 271 -0.36 -6.37 52.33
C THR A 271 0.75 -6.27 53.39
N GLY A 272 0.53 -6.86 54.56
CA GLY A 272 1.52 -6.88 55.65
C GLY A 272 1.46 -5.64 56.57
N THR A 273 2.45 -5.51 57.45
CA THR A 273 2.42 -4.54 58.58
C THR A 273 2.46 -3.08 58.16
N ASN A 274 3.00 -2.78 56.97
CA ASN A 274 3.15 -1.41 56.47
C ASN A 274 2.02 -0.99 55.52
N ALA A 275 1.12 -1.91 55.13
CA ALA A 275 0.09 -1.61 54.15
C ALA A 275 -0.91 -0.54 54.62
N GLU A 276 -1.25 -0.54 55.91
CA GLU A 276 -2.11 0.51 56.46
C GLU A 276 -1.42 1.87 56.45
N ALA A 277 -0.13 1.92 56.76
CA ALA A 277 0.62 3.18 56.75
C ALA A 277 0.69 3.77 55.33
N ASP A 278 0.90 2.93 54.32
CA ASP A 278 0.88 3.32 52.91
C ASP A 278 -0.50 3.78 52.47
N TYR A 279 -1.56 3.05 52.84
CA TYR A 279 -2.93 3.47 52.56
C TYR A 279 -3.25 4.84 53.17
N GLN A 280 -2.86 5.08 54.43
CA GLN A 280 -3.05 6.39 55.06
C GLN A 280 -2.22 7.49 54.39
N ALA A 281 -1.02 7.19 53.89
CA ALA A 281 -0.23 8.16 53.11
C ALA A 281 -0.94 8.56 51.81
N LEU A 282 -1.56 7.59 51.12
CA LEU A 282 -2.35 7.81 49.91
C LEU A 282 -3.56 8.72 50.22
N VAL A 283 -4.31 8.39 51.27
CA VAL A 283 -5.47 9.18 51.72
C VAL A 283 -5.05 10.59 52.11
N ASN A 284 -3.98 10.77 52.88
CA ASN A 284 -3.50 12.09 53.30
C ASN A 284 -3.07 12.95 52.10
N LYS A 285 -2.40 12.35 51.11
CA LYS A 285 -1.98 13.05 49.89
C LYS A 285 -3.19 13.53 49.09
N CYS A 286 -4.19 12.67 48.90
CA CYS A 286 -5.42 13.03 48.20
C CYS A 286 -6.28 14.03 49.00
N GLN A 287 -6.33 13.91 50.33
CA GLN A 287 -7.04 14.85 51.20
C GLN A 287 -6.46 16.26 51.07
N ALA A 288 -5.15 16.41 50.99
CA ALA A 288 -4.51 17.71 50.79
C ALA A 288 -4.94 18.37 49.46
N MET A 289 -5.08 17.59 48.39
CA MET A 289 -5.57 18.07 47.10
C MET A 289 -7.07 18.39 47.14
N TYR A 290 -7.87 17.56 47.82
CA TYR A 290 -9.30 17.82 48.02
C TYR A 290 -9.54 19.14 48.76
N ASP A 291 -8.75 19.41 49.80
CA ASP A 291 -8.83 20.64 50.60
C ASP A 291 -8.49 21.89 49.77
N MET A 292 -7.75 21.74 48.66
CA MET A 292 -7.47 22.81 47.70
C MET A 292 -8.56 22.96 46.63
N GLY A 293 -9.54 22.04 46.57
CA GLY A 293 -10.65 22.11 45.62
C GLY A 293 -10.62 21.07 44.50
N VAL A 294 -9.69 20.10 44.52
CA VAL A 294 -9.74 18.97 43.58
C VAL A 294 -10.98 18.11 43.85
N ARG A 295 -11.70 17.74 42.79
CA ARG A 295 -12.92 16.90 42.84
C ARG A 295 -12.88 15.68 41.92
N SER A 296 -11.73 15.42 41.30
CA SER A 296 -11.49 14.22 40.48
C SER A 296 -10.14 13.62 40.84
N PHE A 297 -10.08 12.29 41.02
CA PHE A 297 -8.89 11.58 41.46
C PHE A 297 -8.62 10.34 40.61
N ALA A 298 -7.34 10.00 40.45
CA ALA A 298 -6.91 8.78 39.79
C ALA A 298 -5.80 8.05 40.54
N ILE A 299 -5.80 6.72 40.54
CA ILE A 299 -4.73 5.90 41.12
C ILE A 299 -4.25 4.89 40.07
N PHE A 300 -2.96 4.94 39.74
CA PHE A 300 -2.40 4.23 38.59
C PHE A 300 -1.42 3.11 38.97
N PHE A 301 -1.46 2.04 38.17
CA PHE A 301 -0.61 0.85 38.30
C PHE A 301 0.12 0.50 36.99
N ASP A 302 0.25 1.45 36.05
CA ASP A 302 1.02 1.31 34.81
C ASP A 302 2.53 1.25 35.09
N ASP A 303 3.26 0.53 34.23
CA ASP A 303 4.73 0.46 34.21
C ASP A 303 5.39 0.01 35.53
N ILE A 304 4.76 -0.96 36.20
CA ILE A 304 5.29 -1.61 37.42
C ILE A 304 5.44 -3.12 37.24
N LYS A 305 6.32 -3.72 38.05
CA LYS A 305 6.56 -5.17 38.05
C LYS A 305 5.54 -5.95 38.87
N ASN A 306 4.88 -5.30 39.83
CA ASN A 306 3.94 -5.95 40.74
C ASN A 306 2.61 -6.22 40.02
N LYS A 307 2.26 -7.49 39.85
CA LYS A 307 1.00 -7.95 39.22
C LYS A 307 0.07 -8.65 40.22
N GLN A 308 -0.18 -8.03 41.38
CA GLN A 308 -1.13 -8.51 42.39
C GLN A 308 -2.54 -7.94 42.15
N GLY A 309 -3.28 -8.50 41.19
CA GLY A 309 -4.55 -7.95 40.70
C GLY A 309 -5.64 -7.79 41.78
N THR A 310 -5.87 -8.81 42.60
CA THR A 310 -6.85 -8.75 43.69
C THR A 310 -6.49 -7.71 44.73
N GLU A 311 -5.22 -7.61 45.12
CA GLU A 311 -4.74 -6.69 46.14
C GLU A 311 -4.77 -5.23 45.66
N GLN A 312 -4.43 -4.98 44.39
CA GLN A 312 -4.55 -3.65 43.78
C GLN A 312 -6.02 -3.21 43.71
N ALA A 313 -6.92 -4.08 43.24
CA ALA A 313 -8.34 -3.80 43.20
C ALA A 313 -8.93 -3.55 44.60
N ASN A 314 -8.52 -4.32 45.62
CA ASN A 314 -8.96 -4.08 47.00
C ASN A 314 -8.50 -2.73 47.57
N LEU A 315 -7.29 -2.27 47.23
CA LEU A 315 -6.84 -0.91 47.59
C LEU A 315 -7.74 0.15 46.97
N LEU A 316 -8.02 0.03 45.66
CA LEU A 316 -8.90 0.95 44.93
C LEU A 316 -10.31 0.94 45.50
N ASN A 317 -10.89 -0.23 45.76
CA ASN A 317 -12.23 -0.36 46.34
C ASN A 317 -12.33 0.30 47.72
N ARG A 318 -11.29 0.12 48.55
CA ARG A 318 -11.24 0.73 49.87
C ARG A 318 -11.16 2.26 49.76
N PHE A 319 -10.28 2.77 48.91
CA PHE A 319 -10.16 4.22 48.67
C PHE A 319 -11.44 4.81 48.08
N ASN A 320 -12.05 4.13 47.11
CA ASN A 320 -13.33 4.51 46.51
C ASN A 320 -14.42 4.65 47.57
N LYS A 321 -14.53 3.69 48.48
CA LYS A 321 -15.54 3.71 49.54
C LYS A 321 -15.25 4.74 50.64
N GLU A 322 -14.03 4.77 51.16
CA GLU A 322 -13.67 5.55 52.35
C GLU A 322 -13.35 7.01 52.03
N PHE A 323 -12.97 7.33 50.79
CA PHE A 323 -12.62 8.68 50.36
C PHE A 323 -13.60 9.21 49.31
N ILE A 324 -13.71 8.57 48.14
CA ILE A 324 -14.48 9.11 47.00
C ILE A 324 -15.98 9.20 47.33
N GLN A 325 -16.62 8.05 47.61
CA GLN A 325 -18.05 7.97 47.92
C GLN A 325 -18.40 8.62 49.27
N ALA A 326 -17.45 8.65 50.21
CA ALA A 326 -17.68 9.24 51.53
C ALA A 326 -17.82 10.77 51.51
N LYS A 327 -17.22 11.45 50.52
CA LYS A 327 -17.30 12.90 50.36
C LYS A 327 -18.58 13.33 49.64
N GLY A 328 -19.03 12.54 48.67
CA GLY A 328 -20.30 12.73 47.96
C GLY A 328 -20.27 13.80 46.86
N ASP A 329 -19.18 14.56 46.73
CA ASP A 329 -18.98 15.62 45.73
C ASP A 329 -17.77 15.34 44.82
N ILE A 330 -17.25 14.10 44.81
CA ILE A 330 -16.11 13.69 43.98
C ILE A 330 -16.62 12.80 42.83
N THR A 331 -16.09 13.03 41.63
CA THR A 331 -16.36 12.20 40.45
C THR A 331 -15.89 10.74 40.64
N PRO A 332 -16.37 9.79 39.82
CA PRO A 332 -15.92 8.41 39.89
C PRO A 332 -14.39 8.27 39.83
N LEU A 333 -13.83 7.42 40.69
CA LEU A 333 -12.39 7.15 40.71
C LEU A 333 -11.92 6.61 39.36
N ILE A 334 -10.80 7.14 38.86
CA ILE A 334 -10.16 6.63 37.64
C ILE A 334 -8.95 5.75 38.01
N THR A 335 -8.73 4.68 37.27
CA THR A 335 -7.52 3.84 37.41
C THR A 335 -7.00 3.39 36.06
N VAL A 336 -5.72 3.05 36.02
CA VAL A 336 -5.12 2.26 34.94
C VAL A 336 -4.53 0.99 35.57
N PRO A 337 -4.91 -0.21 35.11
CA PRO A 337 -4.34 -1.46 35.58
C PRO A 337 -2.89 -1.64 35.09
N THR A 338 -2.18 -2.61 35.63
CA THR A 338 -0.82 -2.98 35.16
C THR A 338 -0.82 -3.63 33.77
N GLU A 339 -1.90 -4.31 33.41
CA GLU A 339 -2.15 -4.81 32.05
C GLU A 339 -3.25 -3.92 31.45
N TYR A 340 -2.85 -2.95 30.62
CA TYR A 340 -3.72 -1.87 30.13
C TYR A 340 -3.89 -1.84 28.61
N ASP A 341 -3.33 -2.81 27.90
CA ASP A 341 -3.65 -3.10 26.49
C ASP A 341 -4.21 -4.53 26.35
N THR A 342 -4.94 -4.79 25.27
CA THR A 342 -5.64 -6.07 25.10
C THR A 342 -4.68 -7.26 25.03
N ASN A 343 -3.54 -7.10 24.36
CA ASN A 343 -2.54 -8.15 24.21
C ASN A 343 -1.87 -8.53 25.55
N ALA A 344 -1.75 -7.58 26.47
CA ALA A 344 -1.27 -7.81 27.83
C ALA A 344 -2.37 -8.36 28.75
N MET A 345 -3.65 -8.11 28.44
CA MET A 345 -4.80 -8.57 29.22
C MET A 345 -5.21 -10.01 28.90
N SER A 346 -5.00 -10.47 27.67
CA SER A 346 -5.52 -11.75 27.15
C SER A 346 -4.53 -12.40 26.19
N ASN A 347 -4.53 -13.74 26.12
CA ASN A 347 -3.80 -14.50 25.11
C ASN A 347 -4.65 -14.85 23.87
N GLY A 348 -5.85 -14.24 23.75
CA GLY A 348 -6.82 -14.48 22.68
C GLY A 348 -7.87 -15.57 23.00
N THR A 349 -7.64 -16.40 24.01
CA THR A 349 -8.61 -17.45 24.44
C THR A 349 -9.06 -17.29 25.88
N GLU A 350 -8.16 -16.87 26.77
CA GLU A 350 -8.41 -16.68 28.19
C GLU A 350 -7.78 -15.37 28.67
N LEU A 351 -8.41 -14.76 29.68
CA LEU A 351 -7.83 -13.61 30.38
C LEU A 351 -6.59 -14.05 31.17
N ASN A 352 -5.56 -13.21 31.16
CA ASN A 352 -4.40 -13.38 32.01
C ASN A 352 -4.80 -13.28 33.49
N ALA A 353 -4.05 -13.99 34.35
CA ALA A 353 -4.39 -14.14 35.77
C ALA A 353 -4.52 -12.79 36.49
N TYR A 354 -3.68 -11.81 36.15
CA TYR A 354 -3.76 -10.46 36.72
C TYR A 354 -5.07 -9.79 36.33
N THR A 355 -5.35 -9.65 35.03
CA THR A 355 -6.56 -8.98 34.52
C THR A 355 -7.84 -9.62 35.04
N LYS A 356 -7.90 -10.96 35.07
CA LYS A 356 -9.03 -11.69 35.63
C LYS A 356 -9.25 -11.33 37.10
N ASN A 357 -8.22 -11.46 37.93
CA ASN A 357 -8.31 -11.21 39.36
C ASN A 357 -8.63 -9.74 39.68
N PHE A 358 -8.06 -8.81 38.91
CA PHE A 358 -8.32 -7.37 39.06
C PHE A 358 -9.77 -7.04 38.70
N SER A 359 -10.23 -7.44 37.50
CA SER A 359 -11.58 -7.14 37.00
C SER A 359 -12.70 -7.76 37.85
N GLU A 360 -12.55 -9.01 38.30
CA GLU A 360 -13.52 -9.70 39.17
C GLU A 360 -13.63 -9.07 40.58
N THR A 361 -12.58 -8.38 41.03
CA THR A 361 -12.53 -7.75 42.37
C THR A 361 -12.95 -6.29 42.35
N LEU A 362 -12.65 -5.55 41.27
CA LEU A 362 -12.80 -4.10 41.21
C LEU A 362 -14.27 -3.65 41.27
N ASP A 363 -14.55 -2.65 42.10
CA ASP A 363 -15.86 -2.03 42.27
C ASP A 363 -16.38 -1.46 40.92
N PRO A 364 -17.62 -1.74 40.52
CA PRO A 364 -18.18 -1.32 39.22
C PRO A 364 -18.27 0.19 39.05
N SER A 365 -18.20 1.00 40.13
CA SER A 365 -18.21 2.46 40.01
C SER A 365 -16.86 3.07 39.62
N ILE A 366 -15.77 2.29 39.56
CA ILE A 366 -14.42 2.79 39.26
C ILE A 366 -14.17 2.73 37.74
N LYS A 367 -13.78 3.85 37.14
CA LYS A 367 -13.45 3.94 35.71
C LYS A 367 -12.06 3.36 35.42
N VAL A 368 -11.92 2.63 34.32
CA VAL A 368 -10.71 1.90 33.95
C VAL A 368 -10.20 2.38 32.60
N LEU A 369 -9.00 2.94 32.56
CA LEU A 369 -8.33 3.35 31.32
C LEU A 369 -7.65 2.16 30.64
N TRP A 370 -7.72 2.17 29.30
CA TRP A 370 -7.18 1.15 28.42
C TRP A 370 -6.74 1.76 27.09
N THR A 371 -5.67 1.24 26.47
CA THR A 371 -4.99 1.89 25.34
C THR A 371 -5.33 1.35 23.96
N GLY A 372 -6.10 0.26 23.86
CA GLY A 372 -6.34 -0.45 22.60
C GLY A 372 -5.78 -1.87 22.59
N THR A 373 -5.64 -2.43 21.39
CA THR A 373 -5.02 -3.75 21.20
C THR A 373 -3.59 -3.83 21.75
N ALA A 374 -2.84 -2.73 21.69
CA ALA A 374 -1.48 -2.55 22.19
C ALA A 374 -1.34 -1.21 22.94
N VAL A 375 -0.19 -0.97 23.58
CA VAL A 375 0.15 0.32 24.20
C VAL A 375 0.01 1.49 23.20
N VAL A 376 0.53 1.32 21.98
CA VAL A 376 0.39 2.27 20.87
C VAL A 376 -0.16 1.52 19.65
N PRO A 377 -1.48 1.43 19.50
CA PRO A 377 -2.10 0.67 18.41
C PRO A 377 -2.30 1.53 17.15
N GLU A 378 -2.50 0.86 16.01
CA GLU A 378 -2.89 1.50 14.74
C GLU A 378 -4.26 2.19 14.82
N GLY A 379 -5.12 1.68 15.69
CA GLY A 379 -6.51 2.09 15.84
C GLY A 379 -7.23 1.22 16.87
N ILE A 380 -8.49 1.55 17.11
CA ILE A 380 -9.39 0.79 17.98
C ILE A 380 -10.69 0.57 17.22
N ASP A 381 -11.05 -0.69 17.02
CA ASP A 381 -12.32 -1.09 16.41
C ASP A 381 -13.38 -1.45 17.47
N ILE A 382 -14.62 -1.59 17.01
CA ILE A 382 -15.78 -1.90 17.87
C ILE A 382 -15.58 -3.26 18.56
N ALA A 383 -15.09 -4.28 17.86
CA ALA A 383 -14.91 -5.62 18.41
C ALA A 383 -13.92 -5.63 19.59
N ASN A 384 -12.86 -4.84 19.49
CA ASN A 384 -11.89 -4.69 20.56
C ASN A 384 -12.48 -3.96 21.77
N ALA A 385 -13.28 -2.92 21.54
CA ALA A 385 -14.01 -2.23 22.61
C ALA A 385 -15.03 -3.16 23.29
N GLU A 386 -15.85 -3.89 22.53
CA GLU A 386 -16.81 -4.89 23.04
C GLU A 386 -16.11 -5.96 23.89
N PHE A 387 -14.94 -6.44 23.44
CA PHE A 387 -14.14 -7.40 24.21
C PHE A 387 -13.74 -6.82 25.57
N ILE A 388 -13.24 -5.59 25.63
CA ILE A 388 -12.84 -4.96 26.90
C ILE A 388 -14.07 -4.64 27.77
N LYS A 389 -15.19 -4.24 27.17
CA LYS A 389 -16.48 -4.11 27.87
C LYS A 389 -16.97 -5.43 28.44
N SER A 390 -16.67 -6.57 27.81
CA SER A 390 -17.02 -7.87 28.40
C SER A 390 -16.25 -8.16 29.70
N ILE A 391 -15.10 -7.52 29.91
CA ILE A 391 -14.26 -7.65 31.11
C ILE A 391 -14.68 -6.63 32.17
N TYR A 392 -14.84 -5.36 31.78
CA TYR A 392 -15.01 -4.25 32.72
C TYR A 392 -16.41 -3.62 32.69
N GLY A 393 -17.27 -3.90 31.71
CA GLY A 393 -18.58 -3.25 31.53
C GLY A 393 -18.45 -1.82 30.98
N GLU A 394 -19.44 -0.97 31.25
CA GLU A 394 -19.55 0.44 30.77
C GLU A 394 -18.55 1.42 31.44
N ARG A 395 -17.60 0.92 32.25
CA ARG A 395 -16.66 1.75 33.02
C ARG A 395 -15.33 2.00 32.31
N VAL A 396 -15.21 1.62 31.04
CA VAL A 396 -13.96 1.66 30.28
C VAL A 396 -13.80 3.04 29.64
N GLY A 397 -12.59 3.60 29.74
CA GLY A 397 -12.17 4.80 29.03
C GLY A 397 -10.93 4.56 28.18
N ILE A 398 -10.79 5.34 27.11
CA ILE A 398 -9.66 5.25 26.20
C ILE A 398 -8.54 6.15 26.71
N TRP A 399 -7.37 5.56 26.93
CA TRP A 399 -6.09 6.27 26.97
C TRP A 399 -5.46 6.19 25.59
N TRP A 400 -5.64 7.22 24.79
CA TRP A 400 -5.13 7.25 23.42
C TRP A 400 -3.68 7.73 23.38
N ASN A 401 -2.73 6.84 23.09
CA ASN A 401 -1.30 7.17 22.99
C ASN A 401 -0.93 7.82 21.65
N TYR A 402 -1.55 8.97 21.38
CA TYR A 402 -1.20 9.92 20.33
C TYR A 402 -1.70 11.31 20.76
N PRO A 403 -0.93 12.39 20.58
CA PRO A 403 0.31 12.49 19.80
C PRO A 403 1.62 12.17 20.54
N VAL A 404 1.62 11.57 21.72
CA VAL A 404 2.85 11.28 22.50
C VAL A 404 3.99 10.67 21.66
N THR A 405 5.21 11.18 21.85
CA THR A 405 6.43 10.82 21.11
C THR A 405 7.60 10.43 22.01
N ASP A 406 7.37 10.11 23.29
CA ASP A 406 8.44 9.72 24.21
C ASP A 406 9.21 8.46 23.77
N TYR A 407 8.56 7.57 23.03
CA TYR A 407 9.15 6.40 22.39
C TYR A 407 9.84 6.69 21.03
N ILE A 408 9.68 7.90 20.48
CA ILE A 408 10.29 8.36 19.21
C ILE A 408 10.57 9.87 19.23
N THR A 409 11.45 10.32 20.12
CA THR A 409 11.72 11.75 20.37
C THR A 409 12.32 12.52 19.17
N ASP A 410 12.68 11.84 18.09
CA ASP A 410 13.18 12.47 16.87
C ASP A 410 12.09 12.86 15.86
N LYS A 411 10.83 12.42 16.06
CA LYS A 411 9.68 12.79 15.23
C LYS A 411 8.62 13.50 16.08
N LEU A 412 7.84 14.39 15.47
CA LEU A 412 6.71 15.06 16.09
C LEU A 412 5.41 14.36 15.65
N GLY A 413 4.46 14.16 16.57
CA GLY A 413 3.11 13.72 16.26
C GLY A 413 2.22 14.92 16.02
N LEU A 414 2.02 15.30 14.76
CA LEU A 414 1.26 16.50 14.37
C LEU A 414 -0.02 16.17 13.59
N GLY A 415 -0.50 14.94 13.61
CA GLY A 415 -1.68 14.51 12.86
C GLY A 415 -2.99 14.60 13.63
N PRO A 416 -4.11 14.26 12.98
CA PRO A 416 -5.39 14.12 13.66
C PRO A 416 -5.48 12.84 14.49
N VAL A 417 -6.49 12.75 15.36
CA VAL A 417 -7.02 11.46 15.83
C VAL A 417 -7.36 10.61 14.61
N TYR A 418 -6.79 9.41 14.54
CA TYR A 418 -6.89 8.54 13.39
C TYR A 418 -6.91 7.08 13.83
N GLY A 419 -7.73 6.26 13.19
CA GLY A 419 -7.86 4.83 13.52
C GLY A 419 -8.83 4.53 14.67
N LEU A 420 -9.41 5.53 15.32
CA LEU A 420 -10.54 5.32 16.25
C LEU A 420 -11.85 5.20 15.46
N ASP A 421 -12.50 4.03 15.55
CA ASP A 421 -13.77 3.79 14.85
C ASP A 421 -14.88 4.69 15.41
N LYS A 422 -15.66 5.34 14.54
CA LYS A 422 -16.76 6.21 14.97
C LYS A 422 -17.83 5.48 15.77
N GLY A 423 -18.01 4.18 15.54
CA GLY A 423 -18.94 3.34 16.28
C GLY A 423 -18.56 3.16 17.75
N LEU A 424 -17.34 3.53 18.15
CA LEU A 424 -16.92 3.53 19.55
C LEU A 424 -17.78 4.45 20.42
N ALA A 425 -18.40 5.49 19.86
CA ALA A 425 -19.33 6.34 20.60
C ALA A 425 -20.56 5.59 21.16
N ASN A 426 -20.94 4.44 20.57
CA ASN A 426 -22.00 3.59 21.11
C ASN A 426 -21.51 2.68 22.23
N GLU A 427 -20.19 2.52 22.35
CA GLU A 427 -19.57 1.57 23.26
C GLU A 427 -18.91 2.25 24.46
N LEU A 428 -18.29 3.41 24.25
CA LEU A 428 -17.42 4.08 25.21
C LEU A 428 -17.75 5.57 25.27
N ASP A 429 -17.66 6.12 26.48
CA ASP A 429 -18.10 7.48 26.82
C ASP A 429 -16.95 8.34 27.43
N PHE A 430 -15.71 7.89 27.24
CA PHE A 430 -14.54 8.48 27.88
C PHE A 430 -13.32 8.37 26.97
N LEU A 431 -12.79 9.53 26.53
CA LEU A 431 -11.53 9.65 25.80
C LEU A 431 -10.58 10.64 26.48
N VAL A 432 -9.36 10.17 26.79
CA VAL A 432 -8.21 11.04 27.09
C VAL A 432 -7.03 10.72 26.18
N MET A 433 -6.40 11.77 25.67
CA MET A 433 -5.22 11.67 24.80
C MET A 433 -3.93 11.91 25.57
N ASN A 434 -2.89 11.14 25.28
CA ASN A 434 -1.55 11.36 25.81
C ASN A 434 -0.78 12.28 24.85
N PRO A 435 -0.44 13.52 25.26
CA PRO A 435 0.20 14.50 24.39
C PRO A 435 1.73 14.30 24.35
N MET A 436 2.42 15.12 23.56
CA MET A 436 3.89 15.18 23.56
C MET A 436 4.40 16.03 24.73
N GLU A 437 5.69 15.92 25.06
CA GLU A 437 6.38 16.90 25.92
C GLU A 437 6.35 18.33 25.33
N HIS A 438 6.06 18.46 24.03
CA HIS A 438 5.87 19.74 23.33
C HIS A 438 4.40 20.19 23.40
N ALA A 439 4.03 20.95 24.44
CA ALA A 439 2.66 21.32 24.75
C ALA A 439 1.92 22.01 23.58
N ASP A 440 2.46 23.12 23.06
CA ASP A 440 1.79 23.89 22.00
C ASP A 440 1.57 23.10 20.71
N LEU A 441 2.55 22.28 20.30
CA LEU A 441 2.42 21.47 19.09
C LEU A 441 1.43 20.32 19.27
N SER A 442 1.20 19.87 20.50
CA SER A 442 0.19 18.84 20.79
C SER A 442 -1.24 19.35 20.58
N LYS A 443 -1.47 20.67 20.61
CA LYS A 443 -2.80 21.28 20.43
C LYS A 443 -3.46 20.89 19.11
N ILE A 444 -2.67 20.66 18.05
CA ILE A 444 -3.18 20.20 16.75
C ILE A 444 -3.98 18.91 16.92
N SER A 445 -3.36 17.86 17.46
CA SER A 445 -4.03 16.57 17.65
C SER A 445 -5.13 16.64 18.72
N LEU A 446 -4.88 17.38 19.81
CA LEU A 446 -5.86 17.54 20.89
C LEU A 446 -7.14 18.24 20.41
N SER A 447 -7.05 19.22 19.52
CA SER A 447 -8.21 19.88 18.90
C SER A 447 -9.04 18.90 18.07
N THR A 448 -8.39 18.02 17.30
CA THR A 448 -9.10 16.99 16.54
C THR A 448 -9.73 15.92 17.42
N GLY A 449 -9.13 15.62 18.59
CA GLY A 449 -9.74 14.73 19.57
C GLY A 449 -10.93 15.36 20.30
N ALA A 450 -10.91 16.68 20.47
CA ALA A 450 -12.08 17.42 20.93
C ALA A 450 -13.24 17.29 19.93
N ASP A 451 -12.96 17.46 18.63
CA ASP A 451 -13.96 17.27 17.57
C ASP A 451 -14.51 15.82 17.53
N TYR A 452 -13.61 14.83 17.59
CA TYR A 452 -13.99 13.42 17.62
C TYR A 452 -14.87 13.07 18.82
N SER A 453 -14.52 13.51 20.03
CA SER A 453 -15.24 13.15 21.26
C SER A 453 -16.51 13.98 21.49
N TRP A 454 -16.60 15.17 20.90
CA TRP A 454 -17.81 15.99 20.93
C TRP A 454 -18.82 15.56 19.87
N ASN A 455 -18.42 15.32 18.62
CA ASN A 455 -19.32 14.93 17.54
C ASN A 455 -18.75 13.77 16.70
N THR A 456 -18.72 12.59 17.30
CA THR A 456 -18.11 11.39 16.69
C THR A 456 -18.74 11.00 15.36
N GLU A 457 -20.07 11.13 15.24
CA GLU A 457 -20.80 10.79 14.02
C GLU A 457 -20.32 11.65 12.82
N ALA A 458 -20.23 12.97 13.02
CA ALA A 458 -19.81 13.91 11.99
C ALA A 458 -18.29 13.98 11.77
N TYR A 459 -17.48 13.40 12.65
CA TYR A 459 -16.03 13.53 12.63
C TYR A 459 -15.40 13.13 11.27
N ASP A 460 -14.72 14.04 10.61
CA ASP A 460 -13.90 13.74 9.45
C ASP A 460 -12.46 14.11 9.80
N TYR A 461 -11.57 13.13 9.88
CA TYR A 461 -10.21 13.37 10.37
C TYR A 461 -9.47 14.41 9.52
N ASP A 462 -9.71 14.47 8.21
CA ASP A 462 -8.98 15.36 7.31
C ASP A 462 -9.53 16.78 7.39
N LYS A 463 -10.86 16.91 7.42
CA LYS A 463 -11.53 18.20 7.67
C LYS A 463 -11.14 18.74 9.05
N SER A 464 -11.26 17.92 10.08
CA SER A 464 -10.92 18.28 11.47
C SER A 464 -9.47 18.71 11.60
N PHE A 465 -8.55 18.02 10.93
CA PHE A 465 -7.13 18.36 10.91
C PHE A 465 -6.87 19.76 10.32
N LYS A 466 -7.48 20.05 9.16
CA LYS A 466 -7.36 21.34 8.46
C LYS A 466 -8.00 22.47 9.26
N ASP A 467 -9.18 22.24 9.81
CA ASP A 467 -9.95 23.22 10.57
C ASP A 467 -9.28 23.53 11.92
N SER A 468 -8.75 22.52 12.61
CA SER A 468 -7.99 22.69 13.85
C SER A 468 -6.74 23.54 13.61
N ILE A 469 -5.97 23.28 12.56
CA ILE A 469 -4.79 24.08 12.22
C ILE A 469 -5.18 25.51 11.86
N THR A 470 -6.31 25.69 11.15
CA THR A 470 -6.85 27.02 10.82
C THR A 470 -7.19 27.81 12.07
N ASN A 471 -7.89 27.19 13.03
CA ASN A 471 -8.27 27.84 14.29
C ASN A 471 -7.06 28.14 15.19
N ILE A 472 -6.05 27.28 15.23
CA ILE A 472 -4.87 27.46 16.11
C ILE A 472 -3.86 28.46 15.52
N TYR A 473 -3.61 28.39 14.22
CA TYR A 473 -2.50 29.11 13.58
C TYR A 473 -2.91 30.30 12.71
N GLY A 474 -4.21 30.49 12.43
CA GLY A 474 -4.71 31.62 11.66
C GLY A 474 -3.97 31.79 10.32
N ASP A 475 -3.36 32.96 10.10
CA ASP A 475 -2.60 33.26 8.87
C ASP A 475 -1.40 32.32 8.63
N LEU A 476 -0.89 31.66 9.67
CA LEU A 476 0.19 30.67 9.54
C LEU A 476 -0.31 29.26 9.16
N ALA A 477 -1.64 29.05 9.14
CA ALA A 477 -2.24 27.73 8.94
C ALA A 477 -1.78 27.02 7.65
N PRO A 478 -1.67 27.67 6.47
CA PRO A 478 -1.21 26.98 5.25
C PRO A 478 0.20 26.40 5.37
N TYR A 479 1.09 27.13 6.06
CA TYR A 479 2.47 26.70 6.29
C TYR A 479 2.51 25.58 7.34
N MET A 480 1.79 25.76 8.45
CA MET A 480 1.73 24.75 9.51
C MET A 480 1.09 23.46 9.01
N TYR A 481 0.03 23.54 8.20
CA TYR A 481 -0.57 22.37 7.57
C TYR A 481 0.43 21.63 6.69
N THR A 482 1.17 22.32 5.83
CA THR A 482 2.19 21.70 4.97
C THR A 482 3.21 20.93 5.82
N PHE A 483 3.71 21.53 6.91
CA PHE A 483 4.65 20.86 7.81
C PHE A 483 4.02 19.68 8.56
N ALA A 484 2.87 19.90 9.20
CA ALA A 484 2.17 18.90 9.98
C ALA A 484 1.73 17.71 9.11
N ASN A 485 1.30 17.95 7.87
CA ASN A 485 0.90 16.92 6.90
C ASN A 485 2.01 15.89 6.65
N HIS A 486 3.28 16.31 6.76
CA HIS A 486 4.47 15.48 6.62
C HIS A 486 5.01 14.88 7.93
N SER A 487 4.32 15.09 9.06
CA SER A 487 4.73 14.60 10.38
C SER A 487 3.53 14.07 11.19
N THR A 488 2.72 13.21 10.58
CA THR A 488 1.55 12.60 11.22
C THR A 488 1.78 11.15 11.63
N ARG A 489 2.60 10.41 10.88
CA ARG A 489 2.80 8.96 11.08
C ARG A 489 3.91 8.67 12.09
N LEU A 490 3.62 7.95 13.18
CA LEU A 490 4.62 7.56 14.17
C LEU A 490 4.91 6.07 14.07
N VAL A 491 6.17 5.70 13.85
CA VAL A 491 6.61 4.30 13.75
C VAL A 491 7.93 4.11 14.50
N ALA A 492 7.90 3.29 15.54
CA ALA A 492 9.04 2.80 16.30
C ALA A 492 8.95 1.26 16.45
N GLY A 493 10.01 0.61 16.94
CA GLY A 493 10.14 -0.85 16.86
C GLY A 493 8.96 -1.68 17.39
N TRP A 494 8.21 -1.19 18.38
CA TRP A 494 7.02 -1.83 18.95
C TRP A 494 5.74 -0.97 18.83
N ALA A 495 5.83 0.23 18.27
CA ALA A 495 4.76 1.23 18.27
C ALA A 495 4.49 1.73 16.85
N SER A 496 3.23 1.75 16.42
CA SER A 496 2.86 2.18 15.07
C SER A 496 1.44 2.75 15.08
N THR A 497 1.30 4.04 14.78
CA THR A 497 0.02 4.75 14.87
C THR A 497 -0.01 6.05 14.06
N GLY A 498 -1.18 6.66 13.95
CA GLY A 498 -1.41 7.94 13.28
C GLY A 498 -1.56 7.82 11.76
N ARG A 499 -2.20 8.82 11.16
CA ARG A 499 -2.41 8.91 9.70
C ARG A 499 -1.07 8.87 8.96
N ALA A 500 -1.02 8.26 7.77
CA ALA A 500 0.14 8.31 6.88
C ALA A 500 0.59 9.76 6.60
N ASP A 501 1.90 9.97 6.39
CA ASP A 501 2.46 11.29 6.07
C ASP A 501 2.12 11.67 4.62
N ALA A 502 1.46 12.82 4.44
CA ALA A 502 1.10 13.41 3.15
C ALA A 502 0.61 12.37 2.11
N PRO A 503 -0.46 11.61 2.40
CA PRO A 503 -0.87 10.45 1.62
C PRO A 503 -1.19 10.81 0.16
N ASP A 504 -1.81 11.96 -0.08
CA ASP A 504 -2.10 12.44 -1.43
C ASP A 504 -0.80 12.73 -2.20
N VAL A 505 0.21 13.31 -1.54
CA VAL A 505 1.54 13.58 -2.14
C VAL A 505 2.21 12.26 -2.50
N ARG A 506 2.16 11.26 -1.62
CA ARG A 506 2.68 9.91 -1.90
C ARG A 506 2.00 9.30 -3.12
N ALA A 507 0.67 9.38 -3.19
CA ALA A 507 -0.11 8.86 -4.32
C ALA A 507 0.27 9.58 -5.63
N LEU A 508 0.39 10.91 -5.61
CA LEU A 508 0.83 11.70 -6.76
C LEU A 508 2.25 11.35 -7.20
N MET A 509 3.17 11.15 -6.25
CA MET A 509 4.54 10.70 -6.55
C MET A 509 4.54 9.32 -7.22
N ASP A 510 3.72 8.37 -6.75
CA ASP A 510 3.63 7.04 -7.34
C ASP A 510 2.97 7.07 -8.73
N GLU A 511 1.93 7.89 -8.93
CA GLU A 511 1.32 8.13 -10.23
C GLU A 511 2.32 8.76 -11.22
N PHE A 512 3.06 9.79 -10.78
CA PHE A 512 4.12 10.41 -11.57
C PHE A 512 5.17 9.38 -12.01
N ILE A 513 5.68 8.55 -11.09
CA ILE A 513 6.68 7.54 -11.41
C ILE A 513 6.13 6.57 -12.47
N LYS A 514 4.90 6.09 -12.30
CA LYS A 514 4.23 5.16 -13.23
C LYS A 514 4.05 5.79 -14.62
N LYS A 515 3.52 7.01 -14.71
CA LYS A 515 3.29 7.69 -15.99
C LYS A 515 4.59 8.08 -16.69
N ASN A 516 5.57 8.59 -15.94
CA ASN A 516 6.87 8.99 -16.49
C ASN A 516 7.63 7.78 -17.04
N ALA A 517 7.57 6.63 -16.35
CA ALA A 517 8.09 5.36 -16.85
C ALA A 517 7.46 4.96 -18.20
N LYS A 518 6.15 5.17 -18.35
CA LYS A 518 5.39 4.92 -19.59
C LYS A 518 5.65 5.93 -20.73
N GLY A 519 6.37 7.01 -20.45
CA GLY A 519 6.53 8.11 -21.40
C GLY A 519 5.21 8.84 -21.69
N GLU A 520 4.24 8.75 -20.77
CA GLU A 520 2.99 9.50 -20.83
C GLU A 520 3.24 10.99 -20.53
N ASP A 521 2.27 11.84 -20.83
CA ASP A 521 2.32 13.25 -20.44
C ASP A 521 2.16 13.38 -18.92
N VAL A 522 3.22 13.87 -18.26
CA VAL A 522 3.30 14.07 -16.81
C VAL A 522 3.34 15.53 -16.41
N SER A 523 2.96 16.44 -17.31
CA SER A 523 3.07 17.89 -17.08
C SER A 523 2.27 18.36 -15.86
N VAL A 524 1.11 17.76 -15.61
CA VAL A 524 0.24 18.09 -14.47
C VAL A 524 0.86 17.64 -13.15
N GLU A 525 1.38 16.41 -13.12
CA GLU A 525 2.04 15.84 -11.96
C GLU A 525 3.33 16.57 -11.63
N ILE A 526 4.13 16.92 -12.65
CA ILE A 526 5.34 17.75 -12.48
C ILE A 526 4.98 19.10 -11.87
N GLU A 527 3.93 19.78 -12.38
CA GLU A 527 3.48 21.07 -11.85
C GLU A 527 3.05 20.96 -10.39
N ALA A 528 2.22 19.98 -10.06
CA ALA A 528 1.72 19.75 -8.71
C ALA A 528 2.82 19.34 -7.72
N LEU A 529 3.70 18.39 -8.08
CA LEU A 529 4.85 17.99 -7.23
C LEU A 529 5.83 19.14 -7.05
N THR A 530 6.11 19.90 -8.11
CA THR A 530 6.97 21.09 -8.01
C THR A 530 6.36 22.13 -7.07
N SER A 531 5.05 22.35 -7.13
CA SER A 531 4.34 23.22 -6.19
C SER A 531 4.49 22.72 -4.76
N GLU A 532 4.25 21.43 -4.51
CA GLU A 532 4.37 20.83 -3.18
C GLU A 532 5.78 20.96 -2.61
N PHE A 533 6.81 20.63 -3.37
CA PHE A 533 8.20 20.74 -2.89
C PHE A 533 8.61 22.19 -2.59
N ASN A 534 8.10 23.15 -3.37
CA ASN A 534 8.29 24.57 -3.07
C ASN A 534 7.50 24.98 -1.81
N ASN A 535 6.30 24.44 -1.59
CA ASN A 535 5.51 24.69 -0.38
C ASN A 535 6.21 24.13 0.86
N MET A 536 6.82 22.94 0.79
CA MET A 536 7.61 22.38 1.89
C MET A 536 8.76 23.31 2.30
N ILE A 537 9.49 23.87 1.33
CA ILE A 537 10.58 24.82 1.58
C ILE A 537 10.02 26.13 2.16
N LEU A 538 8.98 26.68 1.53
CA LEU A 538 8.35 27.93 1.95
C LEU A 538 7.75 27.83 3.35
N ALA A 539 7.11 26.71 3.68
CA ALA A 539 6.52 26.45 4.98
C ALA A 539 7.60 26.42 6.06
N ALA A 540 8.72 25.72 5.82
CA ALA A 540 9.84 25.71 6.74
C ALA A 540 10.38 27.13 6.98
N ASP A 541 10.66 27.88 5.91
CA ASP A 541 11.20 29.24 6.00
C ASP A 541 10.23 30.19 6.74
N LYS A 542 8.92 30.12 6.43
CA LYS A 542 7.90 30.98 7.04
C LYS A 542 7.64 30.68 8.50
N LEU A 543 7.58 29.40 8.87
CA LEU A 543 7.41 29.00 10.27
C LEU A 543 8.66 29.35 11.10
N GLN A 544 9.86 29.22 10.53
CA GLN A 544 11.09 29.67 11.20
C GLN A 544 11.13 31.19 11.41
N GLU A 545 10.55 31.96 10.51
CA GLU A 545 10.48 33.43 10.59
C GLU A 545 9.44 33.90 11.62
N LEU A 546 8.27 33.23 11.68
CA LEU A 546 7.08 33.79 12.31
C LEU A 546 6.59 33.05 13.56
N LEU A 547 7.03 31.80 13.81
CA LEU A 547 6.63 31.11 15.04
C LEU A 547 7.24 31.78 16.28
N PRO A 548 6.49 31.79 17.41
CA PRO A 548 7.05 32.15 18.71
C PRO A 548 8.31 31.34 19.04
N ALA A 549 9.27 31.97 19.72
CA ALA A 549 10.62 31.41 19.92
C ALA A 549 10.62 30.10 20.73
N ASP A 550 9.72 29.99 21.71
CA ASP A 550 9.44 28.81 22.50
C ASP A 550 8.89 27.66 21.64
N GLN A 551 7.88 27.91 20.81
CA GLN A 551 7.33 26.92 19.88
C GLN A 551 8.35 26.49 18.82
N LEU A 552 9.07 27.46 18.25
CA LEU A 552 10.09 27.21 17.24
C LEU A 552 11.21 26.32 17.80
N SER A 553 11.60 26.52 19.06
CA SER A 553 12.66 25.71 19.68
C SER A 553 12.36 24.20 19.69
N HIS A 554 11.09 23.83 19.71
CA HIS A 554 10.64 22.43 19.71
C HIS A 554 10.59 21.80 18.30
N CYS A 555 10.45 22.59 17.23
CA CYS A 555 10.28 22.07 15.87
C CYS A 555 11.34 22.52 14.85
N ASN A 556 12.24 23.44 15.18
CA ASN A 556 13.19 24.04 14.23
C ASN A 556 14.04 23.00 13.48
N ALA A 557 14.50 21.95 14.16
CA ALA A 557 15.27 20.88 13.51
C ALA A 557 14.42 20.03 12.55
N ASN A 558 13.14 19.81 12.86
CA ASN A 558 12.18 19.14 11.98
C ASN A 558 11.82 20.03 10.78
N LEU A 559 11.68 21.35 10.96
CA LEU A 559 11.49 22.31 9.86
C LEU A 559 12.70 22.32 8.92
N ASN A 560 13.93 22.34 9.46
CA ASN A 560 15.14 22.18 8.64
C ASN A 560 15.14 20.86 7.85
N LYS A 561 14.67 19.76 8.47
CA LYS A 561 14.52 18.47 7.78
C LYS A 561 13.50 18.55 6.64
N LEU A 562 12.31 19.13 6.87
CA LEU A 562 11.28 19.33 5.85
C LEU A 562 11.84 20.14 4.65
N ARG A 563 12.53 21.24 4.94
CA ARG A 563 13.19 22.09 3.94
C ARG A 563 14.18 21.29 3.10
N SER A 564 15.08 20.55 3.74
CA SER A 564 16.06 19.72 3.04
C SER A 564 15.42 18.59 2.23
N LEU A 565 14.32 18.00 2.70
CA LEU A 565 13.57 17.02 1.92
C LEU A 565 13.00 17.66 0.66
N GLY A 566 12.27 18.78 0.77
CA GLY A 566 11.73 19.48 -0.41
C GLY A 566 12.80 19.92 -1.42
N GLU A 567 13.98 20.37 -0.95
CA GLU A 567 15.12 20.68 -1.83
C GLU A 567 15.61 19.45 -2.60
N ASN A 568 15.65 18.26 -1.97
CA ASN A 568 16.13 17.03 -2.59
C ASN A 568 15.04 16.27 -3.37
N ASP A 569 13.77 16.43 -3.03
CA ASP A 569 12.64 15.91 -3.80
C ASP A 569 12.61 16.53 -5.20
N LYS A 570 12.96 17.81 -5.33
CA LYS A 570 13.14 18.47 -6.64
C LYS A 570 14.23 17.79 -7.48
N LEU A 571 15.36 17.46 -6.87
CA LEU A 571 16.44 16.72 -7.55
C LEU A 571 16.03 15.28 -7.89
N ALA A 572 15.22 14.64 -7.05
CA ALA A 572 14.67 13.31 -7.29
C ALA A 572 13.69 13.32 -8.48
N LEU A 573 12.80 14.32 -8.55
CA LEU A 573 11.89 14.55 -9.66
C LEU A 573 12.67 14.75 -10.98
N GLU A 574 13.67 15.63 -10.98
CA GLU A 574 14.56 15.84 -12.14
C GLU A 574 15.29 14.56 -12.54
N LEU A 575 15.69 13.72 -11.58
CA LEU A 575 16.38 12.47 -11.88
C LEU A 575 15.46 11.47 -12.59
N PHE A 576 14.21 11.34 -12.16
CA PHE A 576 13.22 10.51 -12.88
C PHE A 576 12.98 11.02 -14.31
N ILE A 577 12.90 12.35 -14.50
CA ILE A 577 12.74 12.95 -15.83
C ILE A 577 13.97 12.65 -16.69
N ALA A 578 15.18 12.86 -16.17
CA ALA A 578 16.43 12.60 -16.89
C ALA A 578 16.56 11.12 -17.32
N TYR A 579 16.08 10.19 -16.48
CA TYR A 579 15.97 8.78 -16.83
C TYR A 579 15.09 8.53 -18.05
N ASN A 580 13.91 9.16 -18.08
CA ASN A 580 13.00 9.07 -19.21
C ASN A 580 13.59 9.77 -20.45
N GLU A 581 14.31 10.88 -20.31
CA GLU A 581 14.92 11.58 -21.45
C GLU A 581 16.18 10.89 -22.01
N GLY A 582 16.77 9.96 -21.26
CA GLY A 582 18.05 9.34 -21.61
C GLY A 582 19.24 10.30 -21.48
N ASP A 583 19.17 11.27 -20.57
CA ASP A 583 20.24 12.24 -20.33
C ASP A 583 21.24 11.69 -19.28
N ASP A 584 22.16 10.85 -19.73
CA ASP A 584 23.20 10.22 -18.90
C ASP A 584 24.02 11.23 -18.08
N ALA A 585 24.24 12.44 -18.60
CA ALA A 585 25.01 13.46 -17.90
C ALA A 585 24.24 14.01 -16.70
N SER A 586 22.95 14.32 -16.89
CA SER A 586 22.06 14.74 -15.81
C SER A 586 21.84 13.61 -14.79
N ILE A 587 21.61 12.37 -15.24
CA ILE A 587 21.49 11.19 -14.36
C ILE A 587 22.70 11.05 -13.44
N ALA A 588 23.91 11.05 -14.01
CA ALA A 588 25.15 10.90 -13.23
C ALA A 588 25.40 12.06 -12.26
N SER A 589 25.01 13.28 -12.62
CA SER A 589 25.12 14.47 -11.78
C SER A 589 24.12 14.44 -10.62
N LEU A 590 22.84 14.25 -10.91
CA LEU A 590 21.75 14.24 -9.93
C LEU A 590 21.91 13.07 -8.94
N LYS A 591 22.24 11.87 -9.42
CA LYS A 591 22.54 10.73 -8.54
C LYS A 591 23.68 11.02 -7.57
N ARG A 592 24.73 11.73 -8.00
CA ARG A 592 25.85 12.11 -7.12
C ARG A 592 25.41 13.08 -6.04
N GLN A 593 24.60 14.08 -6.39
CA GLN A 593 24.07 15.06 -5.44
C GLN A 593 23.18 14.40 -4.40
N LEU A 594 22.21 13.58 -4.84
CA LEU A 594 21.32 12.85 -3.94
C LEU A 594 22.08 11.87 -3.04
N ASN A 595 23.02 11.09 -3.58
CA ASN A 595 23.85 10.19 -2.76
C ASN A 595 24.69 10.93 -1.71
N ALA A 596 25.14 12.15 -2.01
CA ALA A 596 25.85 12.99 -1.05
C ALA A 596 24.93 13.53 0.06
N ALA A 597 23.66 13.80 -0.26
CA ALA A 597 22.65 14.29 0.69
C ALA A 597 22.03 13.16 1.55
N LEU A 598 21.89 11.95 1.01
CA LEU A 598 21.19 10.83 1.67
C LEU A 598 21.64 10.57 3.13
N PRO A 599 22.94 10.58 3.49
CA PRO A 599 23.36 10.37 4.88
C PRO A 599 22.79 11.40 5.86
N SER A 600 22.75 12.69 5.47
CA SER A 600 22.16 13.73 6.32
C SER A 600 20.63 13.66 6.34
N LEU A 601 20.00 13.27 5.23
CA LEU A 601 18.55 13.06 5.17
C LEU A 601 18.10 11.90 6.07
N LYS A 602 18.88 10.81 6.15
CA LYS A 602 18.59 9.61 6.97
C LYS A 602 18.92 9.74 8.46
N SER A 603 19.58 10.81 8.89
CA SER A 603 20.04 11.01 10.28
C SER A 603 19.38 12.23 10.94
N GLY A 604 19.44 12.29 12.28
CA GLY A 604 18.87 13.38 13.06
C GLY A 604 17.34 13.34 13.18
N LYS A 605 16.71 14.50 13.31
CA LYS A 605 15.25 14.63 13.39
C LYS A 605 14.57 14.09 12.13
N LYS A 606 13.36 13.58 12.31
CA LYS A 606 12.58 12.82 11.32
C LYS A 606 11.34 13.59 10.89
N VAL A 607 11.05 13.54 9.59
CA VAL A 607 9.87 14.08 8.90
C VAL A 607 9.70 13.26 7.61
N SER A 608 8.47 12.86 7.27
CA SER A 608 8.10 12.30 5.96
C SER A 608 8.95 11.10 5.48
N GLU A 609 9.26 10.16 6.37
CA GLU A 609 10.16 9.03 6.06
C GLU A 609 9.62 8.14 4.93
N LEU A 610 8.31 7.87 4.93
CA LEU A 610 7.66 6.98 3.95
C LEU A 610 7.13 7.72 2.71
N THR A 611 7.27 9.06 2.67
CA THR A 611 6.77 9.88 1.56
C THR A 611 7.91 10.60 0.84
N ALA A 612 8.45 11.67 1.41
CA ALA A 612 9.51 12.46 0.78
C ALA A 612 10.85 11.72 0.75
N LEU A 613 11.31 11.22 1.91
CA LEU A 613 12.58 10.49 1.96
C LEU A 613 12.54 9.22 1.09
N GLU A 614 11.40 8.54 1.06
CA GLU A 614 11.21 7.37 0.21
C GLU A 614 11.18 7.71 -1.28
N PHE A 615 10.61 8.85 -1.68
CA PHE A 615 10.70 9.32 -3.08
C PHE A 615 12.15 9.52 -3.51
N ILE A 616 12.98 10.13 -2.65
CA ILE A 616 14.40 10.30 -2.90
C ILE A 616 15.14 8.96 -2.97
N ASN A 617 14.85 8.02 -2.05
CA ASN A 617 15.42 6.67 -2.10
C ASN A 617 15.04 5.94 -3.39
N LYS A 618 13.76 6.01 -3.79
CA LYS A 618 13.27 5.42 -5.04
C LYS A 618 13.99 6.01 -6.25
N ALA A 619 14.18 7.33 -6.32
CA ALA A 619 14.88 7.97 -7.43
C ALA A 619 16.35 7.52 -7.54
N VAL A 620 17.06 7.43 -6.41
CA VAL A 620 18.47 6.99 -6.39
C VAL A 620 18.61 5.52 -6.81
N ASN A 621 17.67 4.67 -6.39
CA ASN A 621 17.68 3.23 -6.67
C ASN A 621 16.89 2.85 -7.93
N TYR A 622 16.33 3.83 -8.64
CA TYR A 622 15.52 3.59 -9.83
C TYR A 622 16.34 2.88 -10.89
N ASN A 623 15.79 1.77 -11.38
CA ASN A 623 16.30 1.04 -12.53
C ASN A 623 15.37 1.33 -13.72
N PRO A 624 15.83 1.99 -14.79
CA PRO A 624 15.00 2.30 -15.95
C PRO A 624 14.78 1.08 -16.87
N ASP A 625 15.48 -0.03 -16.65
CA ASP A 625 15.32 -1.25 -17.45
C ASP A 625 13.97 -1.93 -17.15
N ALA A 626 13.30 -2.40 -18.20
CA ALA A 626 12.14 -3.28 -18.05
C ALA A 626 12.61 -4.60 -17.42
N VAL A 627 11.91 -5.07 -16.39
CA VAL A 627 12.17 -6.35 -15.73
C VAL A 627 10.84 -7.06 -15.59
N ALA A 628 10.72 -8.25 -16.16
CA ALA A 628 9.50 -9.02 -16.12
C ALA A 628 9.36 -9.74 -14.79
N GLY A 629 8.12 -9.86 -14.30
CA GLY A 629 7.82 -10.62 -13.10
C GLY A 629 6.31 -10.82 -12.95
N PHE A 630 5.91 -11.98 -12.46
CA PHE A 630 4.51 -12.24 -12.14
C PHE A 630 4.32 -13.32 -11.08
N GLU A 631 3.13 -13.32 -10.48
CA GLU A 631 2.64 -14.33 -9.53
C GLU A 631 1.36 -14.99 -10.05
N VAL A 632 1.03 -16.16 -9.51
CA VAL A 632 -0.18 -16.93 -9.84
C VAL A 632 -0.97 -17.19 -8.56
N SER A 633 -2.30 -17.10 -8.63
CA SER A 633 -3.17 -17.31 -7.47
C SER A 633 -3.22 -18.76 -6.99
N ASN A 634 -2.99 -19.73 -7.90
CA ASN A 634 -2.94 -21.15 -7.59
C ASN A 634 -2.12 -21.90 -8.65
N THR A 635 -1.36 -22.91 -8.23
CA THR A 635 -0.55 -23.78 -9.08
C THR A 635 -1.15 -25.17 -9.25
N PHE A 636 -2.14 -25.57 -8.44
CA PHE A 636 -2.79 -26.86 -8.50
C PHE A 636 -4.30 -26.71 -8.62
N VAL A 637 -4.82 -26.95 -9.82
CA VAL A 637 -6.22 -26.65 -10.17
C VAL A 637 -6.89 -27.80 -10.89
N THR A 638 -8.23 -27.80 -10.86
CA THR A 638 -9.03 -28.73 -11.65
C THR A 638 -9.24 -28.22 -13.08
N PRO A 639 -9.53 -29.11 -14.06
CA PRO A 639 -9.84 -28.67 -15.42
C PRO A 639 -10.95 -27.62 -15.47
N GLY A 640 -10.66 -26.47 -16.09
CA GLY A 640 -11.57 -25.34 -16.26
C GLY A 640 -11.65 -24.37 -15.08
N GLN A 641 -10.92 -24.61 -13.98
CA GLN A 641 -10.84 -23.67 -12.87
C GLN A 641 -10.03 -22.42 -13.25
N GLU A 642 -10.52 -21.26 -12.84
CA GLU A 642 -9.88 -19.96 -13.11
C GLU A 642 -8.63 -19.75 -12.24
N ILE A 643 -7.63 -19.13 -12.85
CA ILE A 643 -6.34 -18.76 -12.26
C ILE A 643 -6.15 -17.27 -12.52
N GLN A 644 -5.97 -16.49 -11.46
CA GLN A 644 -5.63 -15.07 -11.53
C GLN A 644 -4.11 -14.92 -11.62
N LEU A 645 -3.62 -14.18 -12.61
CA LEU A 645 -2.23 -13.77 -12.71
C LEU A 645 -2.07 -12.34 -12.19
N THR A 646 -0.98 -12.08 -11.47
CA THR A 646 -0.63 -10.75 -10.94
C THR A 646 0.71 -10.31 -11.51
N ASN A 647 0.74 -9.19 -12.23
CA ASN A 647 1.99 -8.60 -12.73
C ASN A 647 2.79 -7.98 -11.58
N THR A 648 4.06 -8.36 -11.49
CA THR A 648 5.05 -7.82 -10.54
C THR A 648 6.28 -7.26 -11.27
N SER A 649 6.18 -7.01 -12.58
CA SER A 649 7.24 -6.42 -13.40
C SER A 649 7.64 -5.03 -12.89
N SER A 650 8.86 -4.58 -13.23
CA SER A 650 9.35 -3.26 -12.82
C SER A 650 8.38 -2.17 -13.27
N VAL A 651 8.24 -1.10 -12.46
CA VAL A 651 7.41 0.06 -12.81
C VAL A 651 7.82 0.74 -14.13
N SER A 652 9.05 0.48 -14.58
CA SER A 652 9.62 0.93 -15.86
C SER A 652 9.10 0.15 -17.07
N SER A 653 8.36 -0.94 -16.85
CA SER A 653 7.76 -1.78 -17.90
C SER A 653 6.47 -1.14 -18.41
N THR A 654 6.45 -0.78 -19.69
CA THR A 654 5.37 0.00 -20.32
C THR A 654 4.41 -0.86 -21.11
N ASP A 655 4.92 -1.96 -21.67
CA ASP A 655 4.16 -2.93 -22.45
C ASP A 655 4.35 -4.33 -21.88
N LEU A 656 3.28 -5.11 -21.87
CA LEU A 656 3.23 -6.48 -21.35
C LEU A 656 2.70 -7.41 -22.43
N GLU A 657 3.38 -8.54 -22.63
CA GLU A 657 2.96 -9.62 -23.52
C GLU A 657 2.97 -10.94 -22.76
N TRP A 658 1.78 -11.45 -22.46
CA TRP A 658 1.59 -12.74 -21.81
C TRP A 658 1.45 -13.85 -22.84
N THR A 659 1.99 -15.03 -22.52
CA THR A 659 1.76 -16.28 -23.27
C THR A 659 1.39 -17.40 -22.29
N PHE A 660 0.30 -18.12 -22.59
CA PHE A 660 -0.22 -19.22 -21.79
C PHE A 660 -0.83 -20.32 -22.70
N GLU A 661 0.05 -21.02 -23.43
CA GLU A 661 -0.33 -22.04 -24.43
C GLU A 661 -1.30 -23.11 -23.88
N GLY A 662 -2.40 -23.33 -24.58
CA GLY A 662 -3.42 -24.33 -24.21
C GLY A 662 -4.46 -23.88 -23.18
N ALA A 663 -4.42 -22.62 -22.73
CA ALA A 663 -5.47 -22.04 -21.89
C ALA A 663 -6.69 -21.59 -22.74
N ASN A 664 -7.73 -21.10 -22.09
CA ASN A 664 -8.97 -20.59 -22.71
C ASN A 664 -8.75 -19.36 -23.61
N ILE A 665 -7.79 -18.52 -23.24
CA ILE A 665 -7.13 -17.55 -24.09
C ILE A 665 -5.68 -18.02 -24.23
N GLU A 666 -4.90 -17.61 -25.24
CA GLU A 666 -3.48 -18.03 -25.37
C GLU A 666 -2.46 -16.88 -25.21
N THR A 667 -2.90 -15.63 -25.40
CA THR A 667 -2.09 -14.43 -25.16
C THR A 667 -2.92 -13.30 -24.54
N SER A 668 -2.26 -12.35 -23.87
CA SER A 668 -2.89 -11.13 -23.34
C SER A 668 -1.89 -9.99 -23.23
N THR A 669 -2.41 -8.75 -23.22
CA THR A 669 -1.67 -7.53 -22.88
C THR A 669 -2.26 -6.83 -21.65
N GLU A 670 -3.20 -7.47 -20.95
CA GLU A 670 -3.77 -6.95 -19.72
C GLU A 670 -2.74 -6.98 -18.59
N GLU A 671 -2.85 -6.06 -17.63
CA GLU A 671 -1.93 -6.01 -16.49
C GLU A 671 -2.05 -7.27 -15.61
N ASN A 672 -3.27 -7.79 -15.40
CA ASN A 672 -3.54 -8.93 -14.52
C ASN A 672 -4.59 -9.89 -15.13
N PRO A 673 -4.26 -10.69 -16.17
CA PRO A 673 -5.23 -11.53 -16.86
C PRO A 673 -5.72 -12.72 -16.01
N VAL A 674 -6.92 -13.21 -16.33
CA VAL A 674 -7.50 -14.44 -15.77
C VAL A 674 -7.55 -15.53 -16.84
N ILE A 675 -7.01 -16.71 -16.52
CA ILE A 675 -6.93 -17.84 -17.46
C ILE A 675 -7.51 -19.12 -16.84
N SER A 676 -7.78 -20.12 -17.68
CA SER A 676 -8.14 -21.47 -17.25
C SER A 676 -7.69 -22.50 -18.29
N TYR A 677 -7.40 -23.72 -17.86
CA TYR A 677 -6.99 -24.81 -18.75
C TYR A 677 -8.04 -25.92 -18.72
N ALA A 678 -8.58 -26.29 -19.89
CA ALA A 678 -9.67 -27.26 -19.99
C ALA A 678 -9.22 -28.73 -19.91
N LYS A 679 -7.92 -29.01 -20.08
CA LYS A 679 -7.36 -30.37 -20.09
C LYS A 679 -6.41 -30.54 -18.91
N GLU A 680 -6.30 -31.77 -18.40
CA GLU A 680 -5.23 -32.11 -17.46
C GLU A 680 -3.87 -31.99 -18.15
N GLY A 681 -2.89 -31.43 -17.45
CA GLY A 681 -1.57 -31.14 -18.00
C GLY A 681 -0.75 -30.27 -17.07
N VAL A 682 0.55 -30.19 -17.33
CA VAL A 682 1.46 -29.25 -16.67
C VAL A 682 1.84 -28.15 -17.66
N TYR A 683 1.54 -26.90 -17.34
CA TYR A 683 1.58 -25.75 -18.24
C TYR A 683 2.61 -24.71 -17.82
N THR A 684 3.21 -24.06 -18.82
CA THR A 684 4.17 -22.96 -18.67
C THR A 684 3.48 -21.64 -18.94
N ILE A 685 3.86 -20.60 -18.19
CA ILE A 685 3.43 -19.23 -18.45
C ILE A 685 4.67 -18.38 -18.69
N SER A 686 4.61 -17.48 -19.67
CA SER A 686 5.61 -16.42 -19.84
C SER A 686 4.98 -15.03 -19.84
N LEU A 687 5.73 -14.08 -19.31
CA LEU A 687 5.44 -12.66 -19.40
C LEU A 687 6.68 -11.95 -19.95
N LYS A 688 6.52 -11.26 -21.07
CA LYS A 688 7.52 -10.35 -21.59
C LYS A 688 7.13 -8.92 -21.24
N ALA A 689 8.02 -8.22 -20.55
CA ALA A 689 7.88 -6.83 -20.16
C ALA A 689 8.81 -5.97 -21.01
N LYS A 690 8.30 -4.88 -21.59
CA LYS A 690 9.06 -4.04 -22.52
C LYS A 690 8.97 -2.57 -22.17
N ASN A 691 9.99 -1.83 -22.57
CA ASN A 691 9.95 -0.38 -22.72
C ASN A 691 10.88 0.07 -23.86
N LYS A 692 11.05 1.38 -24.04
CA LYS A 692 11.90 1.93 -25.10
C LYS A 692 13.41 1.61 -24.97
N LEU A 693 13.86 1.17 -23.80
CA LEU A 693 15.26 0.85 -23.51
C LEU A 693 15.56 -0.64 -23.71
N GLY A 694 14.57 -1.51 -23.58
CA GLY A 694 14.73 -2.95 -23.79
C GLY A 694 13.50 -3.77 -23.43
N GLU A 695 13.68 -5.08 -23.43
CA GLU A 695 12.70 -6.05 -22.98
C GLU A 695 13.35 -7.08 -22.05
N ASP A 696 12.55 -7.61 -21.14
CA ASP A 696 12.89 -8.74 -20.28
C ASP A 696 11.74 -9.76 -20.32
N GLU A 697 12.03 -11.02 -20.05
CA GLU A 697 11.05 -12.10 -20.13
C GLU A 697 11.19 -13.05 -18.95
N GLU A 698 10.11 -13.18 -18.20
CA GLU A 698 9.98 -14.13 -17.10
C GLU A 698 9.23 -15.37 -17.62
N VAL A 699 9.83 -16.55 -17.50
CA VAL A 699 9.24 -17.82 -17.92
C VAL A 699 9.16 -18.78 -16.73
N LYS A 700 7.94 -19.02 -16.23
CA LYS A 700 7.70 -20.00 -15.17
C LYS A 700 7.28 -21.33 -15.77
N THR A 701 8.28 -22.18 -16.02
CA THR A 701 8.09 -23.50 -16.65
C THR A 701 7.32 -24.44 -15.73
N GLY A 702 6.25 -25.04 -16.25
CA GLY A 702 5.45 -26.05 -15.52
C GLY A 702 4.82 -25.55 -14.22
N ILE A 703 4.56 -24.25 -14.11
CA ILE A 703 4.05 -23.62 -12.90
C ILE A 703 2.61 -24.02 -12.58
N ILE A 704 1.78 -24.30 -13.60
CA ILE A 704 0.39 -24.73 -13.42
C ILE A 704 0.27 -26.23 -13.66
N THR A 705 -0.24 -26.96 -12.69
CA THR A 705 -0.64 -28.36 -12.83
C THR A 705 -2.16 -28.47 -12.77
N VAL A 706 -2.77 -28.90 -13.87
CA VAL A 706 -4.20 -29.15 -13.97
C VAL A 706 -4.45 -30.64 -13.79
N SER A 707 -5.17 -31.01 -12.73
CA SER A 707 -5.51 -32.40 -12.42
C SER A 707 -6.81 -32.48 -11.62
N ASN A 708 -7.59 -33.53 -11.85
CA ASN A 708 -8.75 -33.86 -11.04
C ASN A 708 -8.39 -34.15 -9.57
N GLU A 709 -7.12 -34.50 -9.28
CA GLU A 709 -6.62 -34.67 -7.92
C GLU A 709 -6.60 -33.35 -7.11
N ALA A 710 -6.72 -32.20 -7.76
CA ALA A 710 -6.86 -30.90 -7.10
C ALA A 710 -8.21 -30.72 -6.37
N ASN A 711 -9.19 -31.63 -6.58
CA ASN A 711 -10.43 -31.65 -5.80
C ASN A 711 -10.25 -32.17 -4.36
N ASN A 712 -9.09 -32.76 -4.05
CA ASN A 712 -8.84 -33.26 -2.70
C ASN A 712 -8.48 -32.09 -1.75
N GLU A 713 -8.75 -32.28 -0.46
CA GLU A 713 -8.43 -31.30 0.58
C GLU A 713 -6.91 -31.09 0.69
N ILE A 714 -6.49 -29.83 0.65
CA ILE A 714 -5.11 -29.40 0.87
C ILE A 714 -4.92 -29.17 2.37
N ILE A 715 -3.89 -29.79 2.94
CA ILE A 715 -3.60 -29.72 4.38
C ILE A 715 -2.16 -29.24 4.63
N ASN A 716 -1.90 -28.74 5.85
CA ASN A 716 -0.55 -28.47 6.33
C ASN A 716 0.18 -29.80 6.63
N LEU A 717 1.10 -30.18 5.73
CA LEU A 717 1.89 -31.40 5.76
C LEU A 717 3.07 -31.33 6.74
N SER A 718 3.57 -30.14 7.09
CA SER A 718 4.71 -29.97 7.99
C SER A 718 4.33 -30.07 9.46
N LYS A 719 3.05 -29.82 9.81
CA LYS A 719 2.58 -29.80 11.20
C LYS A 719 2.95 -31.08 11.97
N GLY A 720 3.72 -30.90 13.03
CA GLY A 720 4.16 -31.98 13.93
C GLY A 720 5.14 -32.99 13.31
N LYS A 721 5.72 -32.67 12.14
CA LYS A 721 6.76 -33.49 11.51
C LYS A 721 8.14 -33.23 12.15
N LYS A 722 9.19 -33.80 11.57
CA LYS A 722 10.56 -33.61 12.07
C LYS A 722 11.20 -32.41 11.39
N ALA A 723 11.77 -31.51 12.19
CA ALA A 723 12.57 -30.40 11.69
C ALA A 723 13.98 -30.39 12.29
N THR A 724 14.96 -29.93 11.52
CA THR A 724 16.32 -29.59 11.99
C THR A 724 16.74 -28.25 11.40
N ALA A 725 17.79 -27.62 11.93
CA ALA A 725 18.31 -26.37 11.36
C ALA A 725 19.83 -26.27 11.48
N THR A 726 20.40 -25.32 10.73
CA THR A 726 21.84 -24.97 10.82
C THR A 726 22.24 -24.49 12.21
N SER A 727 21.35 -23.77 12.89
CA SER A 727 21.53 -23.28 14.27
C SER A 727 20.18 -22.91 14.89
N TYR A 728 20.17 -22.76 16.22
CA TYR A 728 19.07 -22.15 16.97
C TYR A 728 19.59 -21.58 18.31
N THR A 729 18.88 -20.61 18.88
CA THR A 729 19.25 -19.86 20.10
C THR A 729 19.05 -20.62 21.41
N GLY A 730 18.06 -21.53 21.47
CA GLY A 730 17.76 -22.33 22.66
C GLY A 730 16.59 -23.28 22.46
N ALA A 731 16.35 -24.20 23.41
CA ALA A 731 15.34 -25.25 23.27
C ALA A 731 13.90 -24.72 23.09
N SER A 732 13.59 -23.52 23.59
CA SER A 732 12.30 -22.85 23.39
C SER A 732 12.12 -22.25 21.98
N GLU A 733 13.20 -22.18 21.21
CA GLU A 733 13.23 -21.62 19.84
C GLU A 733 13.85 -22.61 18.84
N ALA A 734 13.69 -23.91 19.14
CA ALA A 734 14.20 -25.01 18.33
C ALA A 734 13.45 -25.12 16.98
N PRO A 735 14.03 -25.80 15.97
CA PRO A 735 13.45 -25.92 14.62
C PRO A 735 11.99 -26.40 14.58
N GLU A 736 11.61 -27.29 15.49
CA GLU A 736 10.26 -27.85 15.58
C GLU A 736 9.20 -26.79 15.95
N LYS A 737 9.62 -25.65 16.50
CA LYS A 737 8.74 -24.52 16.86
C LYS A 737 8.24 -23.71 15.70
N ALA A 738 8.79 -23.92 14.51
CA ALA A 738 8.27 -23.33 13.28
C ALA A 738 7.32 -24.27 12.54
N ILE A 739 7.00 -25.46 13.07
CA ILE A 739 6.11 -26.43 12.41
C ILE A 739 5.16 -27.10 13.41
N ASP A 740 4.90 -26.48 14.56
CA ASP A 740 4.00 -27.05 15.57
C ASP A 740 2.55 -26.52 15.45
N GLY A 741 2.31 -25.57 14.55
CA GLY A 741 1.02 -24.96 14.30
C GLY A 741 0.64 -23.92 15.36
N ILE A 742 1.62 -23.34 16.06
CA ILE A 742 1.42 -22.34 17.12
C ILE A 742 2.19 -21.07 16.73
N THR A 743 1.47 -20.05 16.26
CA THR A 743 2.03 -18.77 15.80
C THR A 743 2.60 -17.87 16.90
N SER A 744 2.57 -18.30 18.16
CA SER A 744 3.24 -17.64 19.29
C SER A 744 4.58 -18.29 19.69
N THR A 745 4.94 -19.42 19.06
CA THR A 745 6.27 -20.02 19.17
C THR A 745 7.05 -19.83 17.87
N LYS A 746 8.38 -19.92 17.90
CA LYS A 746 9.21 -19.68 16.72
C LYS A 746 10.47 -20.52 16.70
N TRP A 747 10.97 -20.81 15.50
CA TRP A 747 12.39 -21.10 15.31
C TRP A 747 13.17 -19.79 15.22
N CYS A 748 14.24 -19.67 16.00
CA CYS A 748 15.13 -18.52 15.97
C CYS A 748 16.58 -18.95 15.78
N ALA A 749 17.23 -18.45 14.73
CA ALA A 749 18.63 -18.71 14.44
C ALA A 749 19.43 -17.40 14.44
N THR A 750 20.52 -17.37 15.21
CA THR A 750 21.43 -16.22 15.32
C THR A 750 22.84 -16.57 14.84
N GLY A 751 23.66 -15.55 14.57
CA GLY A 751 25.07 -15.71 14.20
C GLY A 751 25.41 -15.31 12.76
N TYR A 752 26.70 -15.23 12.45
CA TYR A 752 27.22 -14.78 11.15
C TYR A 752 27.36 -15.91 10.10
N ASN A 753 27.05 -17.16 10.45
CA ASN A 753 27.13 -18.31 9.53
C ASN A 753 25.86 -18.39 8.67
N ARG A 754 25.68 -17.39 7.81
CA ARG A 754 24.57 -17.32 6.84
C ARG A 754 24.87 -18.12 5.57
N PRO A 755 23.85 -18.61 4.85
CA PRO A 755 22.41 -18.49 5.16
C PRO A 755 21.96 -19.40 6.32
N HIS A 756 20.90 -19.00 7.04
CA HIS A 756 20.27 -19.86 8.07
C HIS A 756 19.30 -20.81 7.37
N THR A 757 19.33 -22.10 7.66
CA THR A 757 18.48 -23.08 6.95
C THR A 757 17.70 -23.96 7.92
N LEU A 758 16.39 -24.06 7.69
CA LEU A 758 15.46 -25.01 8.32
C LEU A 758 15.22 -26.17 7.34
N TYR A 759 15.28 -27.39 7.85
CA TYR A 759 15.05 -28.64 7.11
C TYR A 759 13.84 -29.34 7.70
N ILE A 760 12.88 -29.74 6.88
CA ILE A 760 11.63 -30.40 7.28
C ILE A 760 11.55 -31.76 6.58
N ASP A 761 11.37 -32.86 7.33
CA ASP A 761 11.09 -34.20 6.79
C ASP A 761 9.62 -34.54 6.98
N LEU A 762 8.85 -34.54 5.89
CA LEU A 762 7.42 -34.83 5.84
C LEU A 762 7.10 -36.31 6.18
N GLY A 763 8.11 -37.17 6.20
CA GLY A 763 8.05 -38.58 6.61
C GLY A 763 7.86 -39.56 5.45
N GLN A 764 7.26 -39.13 4.34
CA GLN A 764 7.10 -39.88 3.09
C GLN A 764 7.01 -38.92 1.90
N GLU A 765 6.99 -39.45 0.68
CA GLU A 765 6.72 -38.64 -0.51
C GLU A 765 5.26 -38.16 -0.51
N MET A 766 5.09 -36.84 -0.53
CA MET A 766 3.81 -36.13 -0.56
C MET A 766 3.78 -35.20 -1.77
N THR A 767 2.59 -34.72 -2.13
CA THR A 767 2.44 -33.65 -3.12
C THR A 767 2.45 -32.30 -2.41
N VAL A 768 3.40 -31.42 -2.74
CA VAL A 768 3.52 -30.05 -2.22
C VAL A 768 3.07 -29.07 -3.29
N THR A 769 2.22 -28.11 -2.90
CA THR A 769 1.60 -27.13 -3.82
C THR A 769 1.83 -25.69 -3.39
N ASN A 770 1.94 -25.43 -2.09
CA ASN A 770 2.11 -24.09 -1.52
C ASN A 770 2.96 -24.17 -0.25
N VAL A 771 3.69 -23.10 0.08
CA VAL A 771 4.33 -22.94 1.38
C VAL A 771 3.95 -21.60 1.96
N THR A 772 3.38 -21.60 3.16
CA THR A 772 3.01 -20.37 3.88
C THR A 772 3.96 -20.16 5.05
N ILE A 773 4.45 -18.93 5.23
CA ILE A 773 5.43 -18.58 6.26
C ILE A 773 4.92 -17.42 7.09
N SER A 774 4.82 -17.63 8.40
CA SER A 774 4.59 -16.58 9.39
C SER A 774 5.93 -16.04 9.87
N HIS A 775 6.21 -14.79 9.52
CA HIS A 775 7.40 -14.03 9.90
C HIS A 775 7.21 -13.35 11.26
N ALA A 776 8.17 -12.51 11.64
CA ALA A 776 8.29 -11.97 12.99
C ALA A 776 7.04 -11.22 13.48
N GLU A 777 6.42 -10.39 12.64
CA GLU A 777 5.28 -9.56 13.07
C GLU A 777 3.99 -10.34 13.35
N ILE A 778 3.80 -11.50 12.70
CA ILE A 778 2.65 -12.36 12.99
C ILE A 778 2.73 -12.91 14.42
N GLY A 779 3.95 -13.07 14.93
CA GLY A 779 4.21 -13.42 16.32
C GLY A 779 4.25 -12.24 17.29
N GLY A 780 3.93 -11.02 16.85
CA GLY A 780 3.90 -9.80 17.67
C GLY A 780 5.23 -9.05 17.77
N GLU A 781 6.23 -9.37 16.95
CA GLU A 781 7.47 -8.59 16.85
C GLU A 781 7.35 -7.43 15.83
N GLY A 782 8.27 -6.48 15.83
CA GLY A 782 8.22 -5.36 14.88
C GLY A 782 8.40 -5.81 13.43
N SER A 783 7.66 -5.19 12.49
CA SER A 783 7.71 -5.48 11.04
C SER A 783 9.12 -5.39 10.42
N GLY A 784 10.00 -4.57 11.00
CA GLY A 784 11.41 -4.50 10.63
C GLY A 784 12.21 -5.80 10.83
N LEU A 785 11.66 -6.77 11.57
CA LEU A 785 12.24 -8.08 11.83
C LEU A 785 11.70 -9.19 10.91
N ASN A 786 10.80 -8.89 9.97
CA ASN A 786 10.32 -9.85 8.99
C ASN A 786 11.44 -10.32 8.05
N THR A 787 11.42 -11.61 7.70
CA THR A 787 12.39 -12.18 6.77
C THR A 787 12.30 -11.49 5.42
N ARG A 788 13.42 -10.92 4.97
CA ARG A 788 13.48 -10.13 3.76
C ARG A 788 13.70 -10.98 2.52
N ASP A 789 14.70 -11.86 2.56
CA ASP A 789 15.07 -12.70 1.43
C ASP A 789 15.17 -14.17 1.88
N TYR A 790 14.49 -15.06 1.17
CA TYR A 790 14.52 -16.50 1.44
C TYR A 790 14.27 -17.34 0.19
N ARG A 791 14.62 -18.62 0.27
CA ARG A 791 14.45 -19.61 -0.81
C ARG A 791 13.83 -20.89 -0.26
N ILE A 792 13.01 -21.54 -1.07
CA ILE A 792 12.39 -22.82 -0.74
C ILE A 792 12.92 -23.87 -1.70
N GLU A 793 13.43 -24.97 -1.14
CA GLU A 793 13.87 -26.12 -1.93
C GLU A 793 13.12 -27.38 -1.50
N VAL A 794 12.85 -28.29 -2.44
CA VAL A 794 12.21 -29.58 -2.16
C VAL A 794 13.05 -30.75 -2.67
N SER A 795 12.92 -31.91 -2.04
CA SER A 795 13.65 -33.13 -2.41
C SER A 795 12.85 -34.39 -2.08
N LYS A 796 13.04 -35.45 -2.89
CA LYS A 796 12.50 -36.79 -2.59
C LYS A 796 13.42 -37.60 -1.70
N ASP A 797 14.73 -37.44 -1.86
CA ASP A 797 15.74 -38.33 -1.29
C ASP A 797 16.58 -37.67 -0.18
N GLY A 798 16.45 -36.34 -0.04
CA GLY A 798 17.19 -35.54 0.93
C GLY A 798 18.61 -35.18 0.50
N ASN A 799 19.00 -35.49 -0.75
CA ASN A 799 20.32 -35.15 -1.31
C ASN A 799 20.18 -34.19 -2.50
N GLU A 800 19.30 -34.52 -3.45
CA GLU A 800 19.06 -33.70 -4.63
C GLU A 800 17.87 -32.77 -4.37
N TYR A 801 18.16 -31.47 -4.25
CA TYR A 801 17.18 -30.44 -3.99
C TYR A 801 16.91 -29.61 -5.24
N VAL A 802 15.65 -29.26 -5.44
CA VAL A 802 15.17 -28.38 -6.50
C VAL A 802 14.62 -27.12 -5.84
N GLU A 803 15.11 -25.95 -6.23
CA GLU A 803 14.56 -24.66 -5.82
C GLU A 803 13.19 -24.46 -6.46
N VAL A 804 12.18 -24.17 -5.63
CA VAL A 804 10.78 -23.99 -6.06
C VAL A 804 10.23 -22.60 -5.75
N ALA A 805 10.92 -21.81 -4.92
CA ALA A 805 10.65 -20.39 -4.72
C ALA A 805 11.92 -19.64 -4.32
N ASN A 806 12.01 -18.37 -4.73
CA ASN A 806 13.11 -17.46 -4.41
C ASN A 806 12.56 -16.05 -4.22
N VAL A 807 12.33 -15.69 -2.96
CA VAL A 807 11.66 -14.45 -2.56
C VAL A 807 12.71 -13.44 -2.12
N LYS A 808 12.61 -12.21 -2.64
CA LYS A 808 13.50 -11.09 -2.33
C LYS A 808 12.70 -9.87 -1.92
N GLY A 809 13.22 -9.11 -0.94
CA GLY A 809 12.63 -7.84 -0.52
C GLY A 809 11.25 -7.96 0.14
N ASN A 810 10.88 -9.13 0.66
CA ASN A 810 9.63 -9.31 1.40
C ASN A 810 9.57 -8.34 2.57
N VAL A 811 8.42 -7.67 2.76
CA VAL A 811 8.15 -6.84 3.94
C VAL A 811 6.96 -7.35 4.76
N ALA A 812 6.18 -8.29 4.21
CA ALA A 812 4.97 -8.80 4.84
C ALA A 812 5.28 -9.76 5.98
N GLY A 813 4.44 -9.73 7.01
CA GLY A 813 4.45 -10.69 8.11
C GLY A 813 4.00 -12.09 7.74
N LEU A 814 3.17 -12.23 6.71
CA LEU A 814 2.70 -13.50 6.21
C LEU A 814 2.99 -13.56 4.71
N THR A 815 3.70 -14.60 4.27
CA THR A 815 3.88 -14.89 2.85
C THR A 815 3.25 -16.23 2.51
N SER A 816 2.69 -16.34 1.30
CA SER A 816 2.14 -17.59 0.77
C SER A 816 2.68 -17.81 -0.64
N ASP A 817 3.63 -18.73 -0.74
CA ASP A 817 4.36 -19.02 -1.96
C ASP A 817 3.70 -20.19 -2.70
N ASN A 818 2.99 -19.88 -3.80
CA ASN A 818 2.45 -20.88 -4.70
C ASN A 818 3.57 -21.48 -5.56
N VAL A 819 4.01 -22.69 -5.21
CA VAL A 819 5.15 -23.36 -5.83
C VAL A 819 4.70 -24.33 -6.93
N PRO A 820 5.54 -24.64 -7.92
CA PRO A 820 5.28 -25.72 -8.86
C PRO A 820 4.95 -27.03 -8.12
N VAL A 821 3.89 -27.71 -8.54
CA VAL A 821 3.43 -28.93 -7.86
C VAL A 821 4.53 -29.98 -7.88
N SER A 822 5.01 -30.33 -6.69
CA SER A 822 6.21 -31.12 -6.51
C SER A 822 5.93 -32.37 -5.68
N ILE A 823 6.50 -33.49 -6.07
CA ILE A 823 6.52 -34.69 -5.22
C ILE A 823 7.77 -34.63 -4.35
N ALA A 824 7.59 -34.48 -3.03
CA ALA A 824 8.69 -34.25 -2.11
C ALA A 824 8.47 -34.94 -0.77
N ARG A 825 9.58 -35.32 -0.12
CA ARG A 825 9.62 -35.75 1.27
C ARG A 825 10.32 -34.72 2.16
N TYR A 826 11.32 -34.03 1.61
CA TYR A 826 12.12 -33.05 2.34
C TYR A 826 11.88 -31.66 1.78
N VAL A 827 11.75 -30.67 2.67
CA VAL A 827 11.61 -29.25 2.32
C VAL A 827 12.66 -28.46 3.09
N LYS A 828 13.32 -27.50 2.43
CA LYS A 828 14.18 -26.51 3.06
C LYS A 828 13.58 -25.13 2.97
N LEU A 829 13.68 -24.37 4.05
CA LEU A 829 13.59 -22.92 4.04
C LEU A 829 14.98 -22.35 4.29
N ILE A 830 15.53 -21.64 3.30
CA ILE A 830 16.85 -21.03 3.34
C ILE A 830 16.68 -19.52 3.49
N VAL A 831 17.07 -18.96 4.63
CA VAL A 831 16.99 -17.54 4.93
C VAL A 831 18.31 -16.86 4.56
N ASP A 832 18.30 -16.11 3.44
CA ASP A 832 19.46 -15.37 2.93
C ASP A 832 19.62 -14.03 3.67
N THR A 833 18.53 -13.25 3.77
CA THR A 833 18.49 -11.95 4.46
C THR A 833 17.40 -11.98 5.54
N PRO A 834 17.77 -12.08 6.83
CA PRO A 834 16.81 -12.37 7.90
C PRO A 834 15.86 -11.23 8.30
N THR A 835 16.19 -9.96 8.03
CA THR A 835 15.39 -8.80 8.49
C THR A 835 15.44 -7.63 7.51
N GLN A 836 14.62 -6.59 7.71
CA GLN A 836 14.65 -5.31 6.97
C GLN A 836 15.81 -4.38 7.38
N GLY A 837 16.80 -4.90 8.11
CA GLY A 837 17.88 -4.12 8.71
C GLY A 837 17.77 -4.00 10.23
N GLY A 838 16.80 -4.67 10.86
CA GLY A 838 16.66 -4.72 12.32
C GLY A 838 17.80 -5.48 13.00
N ASP A 839 18.17 -6.66 12.50
CA ASP A 839 19.34 -7.42 12.96
C ASP A 839 19.75 -8.58 12.02
N SER A 840 20.44 -9.60 12.57
CA SER A 840 20.94 -10.76 11.85
C SER A 840 20.25 -12.10 12.11
N ALA A 841 19.18 -12.11 12.90
CA ALA A 841 18.54 -13.33 13.32
C ALA A 841 17.34 -13.69 12.43
N ALA A 842 17.26 -14.96 12.02
CA ALA A 842 16.06 -15.50 11.37
C ALA A 842 15.04 -15.85 12.45
N ARG A 843 13.81 -15.37 12.28
CA ARG A 843 12.68 -15.59 13.21
C ARG A 843 11.48 -16.06 12.41
N ILE A 844 11.22 -17.36 12.47
CA ILE A 844 10.12 -17.97 11.73
C ILE A 844 9.15 -18.54 12.75
N TYR A 845 7.97 -17.94 12.83
CA TYR A 845 6.91 -18.34 13.75
C TYR A 845 6.19 -19.60 13.27
N GLU A 846 5.97 -19.74 11.96
CA GLU A 846 5.38 -20.96 11.40
C GLU A 846 5.78 -21.13 9.92
N VAL A 847 5.95 -22.37 9.49
CA VAL A 847 6.12 -22.81 8.11
C VAL A 847 5.12 -23.92 7.83
N GLU A 848 4.09 -23.59 7.06
CA GLU A 848 3.07 -24.53 6.60
C GLU A 848 3.41 -25.02 5.21
N VAL A 849 3.84 -26.28 5.09
CA VAL A 849 4.03 -26.93 3.78
C VAL A 849 2.68 -27.51 3.38
N ASN A 850 2.00 -26.89 2.44
CA ASN A 850 0.64 -27.24 2.06
C ASN A 850 0.60 -28.18 0.85
N GLY A 851 -0.29 -29.18 0.90
CA GLY A 851 -0.53 -30.09 -0.22
C GLY A 851 -1.35 -31.33 0.13
N LEU A 852 -1.12 -32.43 -0.58
CA LEU A 852 -1.82 -33.70 -0.38
C LEU A 852 -0.93 -34.70 0.38
N GLU A 853 -1.52 -35.42 1.35
CA GLU A 853 -0.84 -36.46 2.13
C GLU A 853 -0.59 -37.78 1.35
N LYS A 854 -0.35 -37.66 0.04
CA LYS A 854 0.02 -38.74 -0.87
C LYS A 854 0.80 -38.15 -2.04
N ALA A 855 1.69 -38.94 -2.63
CA ALA A 855 2.26 -38.60 -3.93
C ALA A 855 1.25 -38.87 -5.06
N ILE A 856 0.95 -37.87 -5.87
CA ILE A 856 0.18 -38.04 -7.12
C ILE A 856 1.07 -38.43 -8.29
N THR A 857 0.45 -38.96 -9.35
CA THR A 857 1.10 -39.04 -10.66
C THR A 857 0.90 -37.70 -11.36
N LEU A 858 1.98 -36.97 -11.60
CA LEU A 858 1.90 -35.69 -12.31
C LEU A 858 1.42 -35.93 -13.76
N PRO A 859 0.46 -35.13 -14.26
CA PRO A 859 0.11 -35.11 -15.68
C PRO A 859 1.35 -34.83 -16.56
N PRO A 860 1.32 -35.20 -17.85
CA PRO A 860 2.38 -34.83 -18.77
C PRO A 860 2.45 -33.30 -18.93
N ILE A 861 3.66 -32.79 -19.22
CA ILE A 861 3.84 -31.41 -19.64
C ILE A 861 3.08 -31.20 -20.95
N TYR A 862 2.27 -30.14 -21.00
CA TYR A 862 1.53 -29.78 -22.19
C TYR A 862 2.49 -29.38 -23.31
N VAL A 863 2.25 -29.91 -24.51
CA VAL A 863 2.94 -29.55 -25.74
C VAL A 863 1.86 -29.32 -26.78
N GLU A 864 1.88 -28.17 -27.45
CA GLU A 864 0.93 -27.86 -28.51
C GLU A 864 0.97 -28.94 -29.61
N GLU A 865 -0.19 -29.50 -29.96
CA GLU A 865 -0.30 -30.43 -31.09
C GLU A 865 -0.12 -29.66 -32.40
N ALA A 866 0.85 -30.04 -33.22
CA ALA A 866 1.05 -29.39 -34.53
C ALA A 866 -0.19 -29.52 -35.42
N ASP A 867 -0.61 -28.43 -36.07
CA ASP A 867 -1.66 -28.42 -37.08
C ASP A 867 -1.17 -29.14 -38.34
N LYS A 868 -1.77 -30.31 -38.58
CA LYS A 868 -1.47 -31.19 -39.72
C LYS A 868 -2.49 -31.07 -40.85
N THR A 869 -3.40 -30.10 -40.81
CA THR A 869 -4.49 -29.97 -41.77
C THR A 869 -3.97 -29.79 -43.20
N THR A 870 -3.01 -28.88 -43.41
CA THR A 870 -2.41 -28.62 -44.73
C THR A 870 -1.58 -29.80 -45.23
N LEU A 871 -0.79 -30.43 -44.36
CA LEU A 871 -0.06 -31.65 -44.67
C LEU A 871 -1.01 -32.80 -45.04
N LYS A 872 -2.15 -32.93 -44.37
CA LYS A 872 -3.17 -33.93 -44.71
C LYS A 872 -3.76 -33.72 -46.11
N ILE A 873 -4.07 -32.47 -46.47
CA ILE A 873 -4.56 -32.13 -47.81
C ILE A 873 -3.52 -32.49 -48.88
N ALA A 874 -2.25 -32.13 -48.65
CA ALA A 874 -1.16 -32.47 -49.57
C ALA A 874 -0.98 -33.99 -49.71
N LEU A 875 -1.06 -34.73 -48.59
CA LEU A 875 -1.03 -36.20 -48.59
C LEU A 875 -2.20 -36.80 -49.37
N ASP A 876 -3.41 -36.27 -49.22
CA ASP A 876 -4.58 -36.77 -49.94
C ASP A 876 -4.45 -36.57 -51.45
N LEU A 877 -3.98 -35.40 -51.89
CA LEU A 877 -3.71 -35.12 -53.29
C LEU A 877 -2.59 -36.00 -53.84
N ALA A 878 -1.49 -36.15 -53.10
CA ALA A 878 -0.36 -36.99 -53.51
C ALA A 878 -0.74 -38.48 -53.59
N ASN A 879 -1.54 -38.99 -52.66
CA ASN A 879 -2.00 -40.39 -52.69
C ASN A 879 -3.00 -40.68 -53.82
N ALA A 880 -3.62 -39.66 -54.43
CA ALA A 880 -4.48 -39.83 -55.59
C ALA A 880 -3.70 -40.07 -56.90
N ILE A 881 -2.39 -39.82 -56.91
CA ILE A 881 -1.51 -40.00 -58.08
C ILE A 881 -1.15 -41.49 -58.21
N THR A 882 -1.48 -42.09 -59.34
CA THR A 882 -1.29 -43.52 -59.60
C THR A 882 0.04 -43.81 -60.30
N ASP A 883 0.50 -45.06 -60.28
CA ASP A 883 1.69 -45.47 -61.06
C ASP A 883 1.49 -45.26 -62.57
N GLU A 884 0.24 -45.21 -63.06
CA GLU A 884 -0.08 -44.87 -64.46
C GLU A 884 0.16 -43.39 -64.76
N ASP A 885 -0.21 -42.49 -63.85
CA ASP A 885 0.04 -41.04 -63.97
C ASP A 885 1.55 -40.73 -63.98
N LEU A 886 2.35 -41.54 -63.29
CA LEU A 886 3.80 -41.40 -63.19
C LEU A 886 4.55 -42.01 -64.38
N ALA A 887 3.89 -42.78 -65.26
CA ALA A 887 4.55 -43.56 -66.30
C ALA A 887 5.33 -42.71 -67.32
N ASN A 888 4.92 -41.46 -67.53
CA ASN A 888 5.54 -40.53 -68.47
C ASN A 888 6.43 -39.48 -67.80
N VAL A 889 6.46 -39.46 -66.46
CA VAL A 889 7.31 -38.54 -65.68
C VAL A 889 8.76 -39.04 -65.71
N VAL A 890 9.70 -38.10 -65.62
CA VAL A 890 11.13 -38.37 -65.52
C VAL A 890 11.42 -39.25 -64.28
N PRO A 891 12.21 -40.35 -64.41
CA PRO A 891 12.45 -41.31 -63.32
C PRO A 891 12.96 -40.68 -62.01
N VAL A 892 13.93 -39.75 -62.07
CA VAL A 892 14.48 -39.11 -60.86
C VAL A 892 13.42 -38.29 -60.10
N VAL A 893 12.44 -37.72 -60.82
CA VAL A 893 11.32 -37.00 -60.21
C VAL A 893 10.33 -37.96 -59.54
N VAL A 894 10.07 -39.12 -60.15
CA VAL A 894 9.23 -40.17 -59.56
C VAL A 894 9.82 -40.69 -58.25
N GLU A 895 11.14 -40.88 -58.20
CA GLU A 895 11.84 -41.29 -56.98
C GLU A 895 11.72 -40.24 -55.87
N GLU A 896 11.94 -38.96 -56.18
CA GLU A 896 11.80 -37.88 -55.19
C GLU A 896 10.34 -37.71 -54.72
N PHE A 897 9.37 -37.81 -55.62
CA PHE A 897 7.94 -37.78 -55.24
C PHE A 897 7.58 -38.90 -54.27
N LYS A 898 8.02 -40.13 -54.54
CA LYS A 898 7.77 -41.27 -53.63
C LYS A 898 8.47 -41.09 -52.28
N ALA A 899 9.69 -40.55 -52.27
CA ALA A 899 10.43 -40.27 -51.04
C ALA A 899 9.81 -39.16 -50.19
N ALA A 900 9.41 -38.05 -50.83
CA ALA A 900 8.73 -36.93 -50.17
C ALA A 900 7.36 -37.35 -49.61
N LEU A 901 6.60 -38.16 -50.36
CA LEU A 901 5.32 -38.71 -49.91
C LEU A 901 5.49 -39.61 -48.67
N GLN A 902 6.52 -40.45 -48.64
CA GLN A 902 6.78 -41.30 -47.46
C GLN A 902 7.19 -40.47 -46.24
N GLN A 903 8.08 -39.50 -46.39
CA GLN A 903 8.46 -38.61 -45.29
C GLN A 903 7.26 -37.83 -44.74
N ALA A 904 6.39 -37.32 -45.63
CA ALA A 904 5.17 -36.62 -45.24
C ALA A 904 4.22 -37.52 -44.42
N LYS A 905 4.11 -38.81 -44.76
CA LYS A 905 3.35 -39.80 -43.97
C LYS A 905 3.96 -40.01 -42.59
N ASP A 906 5.27 -40.22 -42.53
CA ASP A 906 5.99 -40.46 -41.26
C ASP A 906 5.85 -39.26 -40.30
N VAL A 907 5.88 -38.03 -40.82
CA VAL A 907 5.67 -36.80 -40.04
C VAL A 907 4.21 -36.64 -39.62
N TYR A 908 3.26 -36.99 -40.50
CA TYR A 908 1.84 -36.93 -40.19
C TYR A 908 1.45 -37.92 -39.07
N ASP A 909 2.00 -39.13 -39.09
CA ASP A 909 1.70 -40.18 -38.10
C ASP A 909 2.42 -39.96 -36.75
N ASN A 910 3.46 -39.12 -36.71
CA ASN A 910 4.17 -38.79 -35.48
C ASN A 910 3.39 -37.79 -34.62
N VAL A 911 2.78 -38.26 -33.53
CA VAL A 911 2.02 -37.42 -32.57
C VAL A 911 2.85 -36.29 -31.93
N ASN A 912 4.17 -36.44 -31.89
CA ASN A 912 5.10 -35.47 -31.32
C ASN A 912 5.84 -34.64 -32.40
N ALA A 913 5.30 -34.59 -33.63
CA ALA A 913 5.88 -33.74 -34.67
C ALA A 913 5.69 -32.27 -34.31
N THR A 914 6.75 -31.47 -34.40
CA THR A 914 6.67 -30.01 -34.23
C THR A 914 6.09 -29.36 -35.49
N GLN A 915 5.48 -28.17 -35.35
CA GLN A 915 4.93 -27.45 -36.50
C GLN A 915 5.98 -27.20 -37.60
N ALA A 916 7.23 -26.90 -37.22
CA ALA A 916 8.32 -26.73 -38.17
C ALA A 916 8.57 -27.99 -39.03
N LYS A 917 8.49 -29.19 -38.44
CA LYS A 917 8.64 -30.45 -39.17
C LYS A 917 7.44 -30.72 -40.08
N VAL A 918 6.22 -30.38 -39.63
CA VAL A 918 5.00 -30.48 -40.43
C VAL A 918 5.07 -29.57 -41.66
N ASN A 919 5.49 -28.32 -41.47
CA ASN A 919 5.66 -27.35 -42.55
C ASN A 919 6.73 -27.81 -43.55
N GLN A 920 7.90 -28.26 -43.06
CA GLN A 920 8.97 -28.77 -43.93
C GLN A 920 8.53 -29.99 -44.76
N ALA A 921 7.77 -30.90 -44.16
CA ALA A 921 7.23 -32.07 -44.86
C ALA A 921 6.20 -31.68 -45.93
N PHE A 922 5.37 -30.67 -45.64
CA PHE A 922 4.42 -30.10 -46.60
C PHE A 922 5.15 -29.47 -47.78
N ASP A 923 6.13 -28.59 -47.53
CA ASP A 923 6.87 -27.88 -48.56
C ASP A 923 7.57 -28.86 -49.52
N ARG A 924 8.28 -29.86 -48.95
CA ARG A 924 8.96 -30.88 -49.75
C ARG A 924 7.99 -31.70 -50.61
N LEU A 925 6.84 -32.10 -50.07
CA LEU A 925 5.83 -32.85 -50.82
C LEU A 925 5.22 -32.00 -51.94
N ALA A 926 4.91 -30.72 -51.66
CA ALA A 926 4.38 -29.79 -52.63
C ALA A 926 5.36 -29.54 -53.79
N GLU A 927 6.66 -29.37 -53.50
CA GLU A 927 7.71 -29.24 -54.52
C GLU A 927 7.82 -30.50 -55.37
N ALA A 928 7.82 -31.69 -54.74
CA ALA A 928 7.92 -32.94 -55.47
C ALA A 928 6.68 -33.21 -56.35
N MET A 929 5.48 -32.84 -55.90
CA MET A 929 4.27 -32.86 -56.70
C MET A 929 4.35 -31.89 -57.89
N HIS A 930 4.90 -30.69 -57.70
CA HIS A 930 5.08 -29.71 -58.77
C HIS A 930 6.04 -30.21 -59.86
N MET A 931 7.09 -30.94 -59.47
CA MET A 931 8.06 -31.53 -60.40
C MET A 931 7.46 -32.61 -61.30
N LEU A 932 6.31 -33.21 -60.97
CA LEU A 932 5.67 -34.26 -61.80
C LEU A 932 5.32 -33.79 -63.23
N ASN A 933 5.37 -32.49 -63.51
CA ASN A 933 5.23 -31.95 -64.86
C ASN A 933 6.44 -32.21 -65.78
N PHE A 934 7.59 -32.64 -65.24
CA PHE A 934 8.77 -32.99 -66.03
C PHE A 934 8.61 -34.38 -66.63
N VAL A 935 8.22 -34.44 -67.90
CA VAL A 935 7.97 -35.69 -68.64
C VAL A 935 9.17 -36.10 -69.49
N LYS A 936 9.36 -37.41 -69.64
CA LYS A 936 10.43 -38.01 -70.47
C LYS A 936 10.21 -37.67 -71.95
N GLY A 937 11.27 -37.35 -72.68
CA GLY A 937 11.21 -37.11 -74.12
C GLY A 937 10.96 -38.38 -74.93
N ASP A 938 10.17 -38.28 -76.01
CA ASP A 938 10.03 -39.34 -77.01
C ASP A 938 11.30 -39.44 -77.86
N LYS A 939 12.05 -40.50 -77.59
CA LYS A 939 13.34 -40.80 -78.21
C LYS A 939 13.25 -41.60 -79.51
N THR A 940 12.04 -41.89 -80.00
CA THR A 940 11.85 -42.78 -81.15
C THR A 940 12.56 -42.27 -82.40
N ALA A 941 12.40 -40.99 -82.73
CA ALA A 941 13.05 -40.37 -83.89
C ALA A 941 14.57 -40.26 -83.72
N LEU A 942 15.04 -39.89 -82.52
CA LEU A 942 16.46 -39.83 -82.18
C LEU A 942 17.14 -41.18 -82.36
N LYS A 943 16.54 -42.24 -81.81
CA LYS A 943 17.07 -43.60 -81.91
C LYS A 943 17.13 -44.09 -83.35
N ALA A 944 16.06 -43.90 -84.12
CA ALA A 944 16.00 -44.32 -85.51
C ALA A 944 17.09 -43.61 -86.36
N PHE A 945 17.37 -42.34 -86.07
CA PHE A 945 18.39 -41.59 -86.79
C PHE A 945 19.81 -41.98 -86.37
N ILE A 946 20.06 -42.15 -85.06
CA ILE A 946 21.32 -42.74 -84.55
C ILE A 946 21.60 -44.06 -85.26
N ASP A 947 20.65 -45.01 -85.25
CA ASP A 947 20.82 -46.33 -85.87
C ASP A 947 21.15 -46.24 -87.36
N LYS A 948 20.54 -45.30 -88.08
CA LYS A 948 20.79 -45.08 -89.50
C LYS A 948 22.21 -44.58 -89.78
N VAL A 949 22.77 -43.76 -88.90
CA VAL A 949 24.05 -43.08 -89.14
C VAL A 949 25.22 -43.72 -88.40
N SER A 950 24.99 -44.58 -87.42
CA SER A 950 26.02 -45.31 -86.67
C SER A 950 26.86 -46.27 -87.51
N GLY A 951 26.37 -46.72 -88.67
CA GLY A 951 27.07 -47.62 -89.58
C GLY A 951 28.02 -46.95 -90.58
N LEU A 952 28.17 -45.63 -90.53
CA LEU A 952 29.06 -44.89 -91.44
C LEU A 952 30.54 -45.15 -91.09
N GLU A 953 31.38 -45.26 -92.13
CA GLU A 953 32.82 -45.52 -91.97
C GLU A 953 33.62 -44.21 -92.12
N ALA A 954 34.37 -43.84 -91.08
CA ALA A 954 35.18 -42.61 -91.03
C ALA A 954 36.08 -42.43 -92.26
N ALA A 955 36.68 -43.52 -92.76
CA ALA A 955 37.62 -43.53 -93.87
C ALA A 955 37.03 -43.04 -95.22
N LYS A 956 35.69 -42.95 -95.35
CA LYS A 956 35.02 -42.50 -96.58
C LYS A 956 34.81 -40.98 -96.61
N TYR A 957 34.98 -40.27 -95.50
CA TYR A 957 34.63 -38.85 -95.34
C TYR A 957 35.84 -37.98 -95.00
N THR A 958 35.76 -36.68 -95.27
CA THR A 958 36.82 -35.73 -94.90
C THR A 958 36.83 -35.53 -93.39
N GLU A 959 38.02 -35.52 -92.79
CA GLU A 959 38.20 -35.36 -91.34
C GLU A 959 37.49 -34.11 -90.80
N ALA A 960 37.55 -32.99 -91.53
CA ALA A 960 36.92 -31.73 -91.16
C ALA A 960 35.38 -31.79 -91.01
N THR A 961 34.71 -32.72 -91.71
CA THR A 961 33.25 -32.91 -91.60
C THR A 961 32.88 -34.12 -90.76
N TRP A 962 33.77 -35.11 -90.65
CA TRP A 962 33.59 -36.30 -89.85
C TRP A 962 33.64 -36.02 -88.34
N THR A 963 34.60 -35.21 -87.88
CA THR A 963 34.76 -34.93 -86.44
C THR A 963 33.50 -34.30 -85.82
N PRO A 964 32.92 -33.21 -86.38
CA PRO A 964 31.67 -32.64 -85.85
C PRO A 964 30.49 -33.61 -85.89
N PHE A 965 30.38 -34.46 -86.92
CA PHE A 965 29.34 -35.49 -87.01
C PHE A 965 29.51 -36.56 -85.92
N ASN A 966 30.72 -37.05 -85.71
CA ASN A 966 30.99 -38.06 -84.69
C ASN A 966 30.78 -37.53 -83.27
N ASP A 967 31.10 -36.25 -83.02
CA ASP A 967 30.81 -35.60 -81.74
C ASP A 967 29.31 -35.41 -81.52
N ALA A 968 28.56 -34.97 -82.55
CA ALA A 968 27.10 -34.90 -82.49
C ALA A 968 26.45 -36.27 -82.31
N LEU A 969 27.01 -37.34 -82.91
CA LEU A 969 26.53 -38.71 -82.75
C LEU A 969 26.75 -39.21 -81.32
N LYS A 970 27.91 -38.92 -80.72
CA LYS A 970 28.18 -39.24 -79.31
C LYS A 970 27.24 -38.48 -78.37
N ALA A 971 27.05 -37.18 -78.60
CA ALA A 971 26.13 -36.36 -77.80
C ALA A 971 24.69 -36.87 -77.89
N ALA A 972 24.21 -37.16 -79.11
CA ALA A 972 22.90 -37.74 -79.34
C ALA A 972 22.73 -39.12 -78.71
N THR A 973 23.77 -39.95 -78.73
CA THR A 973 23.78 -41.27 -78.05
C THR A 973 23.69 -41.10 -76.54
N SER A 974 24.42 -40.14 -75.97
CA SER A 974 24.35 -39.83 -74.54
C SER A 974 22.95 -39.38 -74.10
N VAL A 975 22.30 -38.50 -74.87
CA VAL A 975 20.92 -38.04 -74.59
C VAL A 975 19.91 -39.19 -74.77
N TYR A 976 20.14 -40.08 -75.74
CA TYR A 976 19.32 -41.28 -75.90
C TYR A 976 19.44 -42.22 -74.69
N GLU A 977 20.64 -42.41 -74.15
CA GLU A 977 20.90 -43.27 -72.99
C GLU A 977 20.44 -42.66 -71.66
N ASP A 978 20.35 -41.33 -71.55
CA ASP A 978 19.90 -40.64 -70.35
C ASP A 978 18.39 -40.82 -70.11
N VAL A 979 18.01 -41.72 -69.20
CA VAL A 979 16.61 -42.02 -68.87
C VAL A 979 15.79 -40.79 -68.40
N ASN A 980 16.45 -39.70 -68.00
CA ASN A 980 15.81 -38.47 -67.56
C ASN A 980 15.70 -37.38 -68.64
N ALA A 981 16.22 -37.63 -69.86
CA ALA A 981 16.23 -36.64 -70.93
C ALA A 981 14.81 -36.18 -71.30
N MET A 982 14.60 -34.87 -71.29
CA MET A 982 13.34 -34.22 -71.65
C MET A 982 13.20 -34.05 -73.16
N GLN A 983 11.98 -33.77 -73.63
CA GLN A 983 11.70 -33.66 -75.08
C GLN A 983 12.57 -32.60 -75.77
N GLU A 984 12.87 -31.48 -75.10
CA GLU A 984 13.72 -30.43 -75.66
C GLU A 984 15.16 -30.92 -75.90
N GLU A 985 15.73 -31.66 -74.96
CA GLU A 985 17.08 -32.24 -75.06
C GLU A 985 17.13 -33.28 -76.18
N VAL A 986 16.09 -34.13 -76.28
CA VAL A 986 15.95 -35.11 -77.36
C VAL A 986 15.83 -34.44 -78.73
N ASN A 987 15.05 -33.35 -78.83
CA ASN A 987 14.89 -32.60 -80.07
C ASN A 987 16.20 -31.91 -80.49
N ASN A 988 16.92 -31.31 -79.55
CA ASN A 988 18.19 -30.64 -79.81
C ASN A 988 19.25 -31.65 -80.29
N ALA A 989 19.40 -32.76 -79.57
CA ALA A 989 20.29 -33.85 -79.95
C ALA A 989 19.97 -34.41 -81.35
N TYR A 990 18.69 -34.58 -81.67
CA TYR A 990 18.24 -35.00 -82.99
C TYR A 990 18.62 -33.99 -84.08
N ASN A 991 18.29 -32.71 -83.88
CA ASN A 991 18.53 -31.66 -84.86
C ASN A 991 20.03 -31.44 -85.13
N GLU A 992 20.85 -31.46 -84.08
CA GLU A 992 22.30 -31.35 -84.19
C GLU A 992 22.90 -32.54 -84.95
N LEU A 993 22.47 -33.77 -84.62
CA LEU A 993 22.93 -34.97 -85.30
C LEU A 993 22.52 -34.97 -86.79
N VAL A 994 21.27 -34.60 -87.10
CA VAL A 994 20.79 -34.46 -88.49
C VAL A 994 21.60 -33.42 -89.25
N THR A 995 21.84 -32.26 -88.64
CA THR A 995 22.60 -31.17 -89.27
C THR A 995 24.04 -31.59 -89.56
N ALA A 996 24.70 -32.21 -88.58
CA ALA A 996 26.07 -32.68 -88.75
C ALA A 996 26.15 -33.80 -89.81
N PHE A 997 25.15 -34.70 -89.87
CA PHE A 997 25.05 -35.72 -90.91
C PHE A 997 24.90 -35.10 -92.31
N LEU A 998 24.03 -34.10 -92.50
CA LEU A 998 23.85 -33.42 -93.80
C LEU A 998 25.11 -32.67 -94.27
N ASN A 999 25.99 -32.29 -93.33
CA ASN A 999 27.24 -31.61 -93.60
C ASN A 999 28.42 -32.56 -93.91
N LEU A 1000 28.24 -33.88 -93.80
CA LEU A 1000 29.27 -34.85 -94.18
C LEU A 1000 29.66 -34.69 -95.67
N ARG A 1001 30.96 -34.75 -95.94
CA ARG A 1001 31.51 -34.71 -97.31
C ARG A 1001 32.45 -35.89 -97.52
N LEU A 1002 32.24 -36.62 -98.62
CA LEU A 1002 33.12 -37.73 -99.01
C LEU A 1002 34.52 -37.21 -99.34
N ILE A 1003 35.55 -38.05 -99.11
CA ILE A 1003 36.89 -37.77 -99.63
C ILE A 1003 36.81 -37.72 -101.16
N PRO A 1004 37.24 -36.63 -101.83
CA PRO A 1004 37.17 -36.52 -103.29
C PRO A 1004 37.96 -37.66 -103.96
N ASN A 1005 37.25 -38.55 -104.68
CA ASN A 1005 37.86 -39.61 -105.47
C ASN A 1005 37.91 -39.19 -106.95
N LYS A 1006 39.12 -39.01 -107.50
CA LYS A 1006 39.33 -38.62 -108.89
C LYS A 1006 38.87 -39.68 -109.89
N ASP A 1007 38.79 -40.95 -109.48
CA ASP A 1007 38.39 -42.05 -110.36
C ASP A 1007 36.89 -41.99 -110.69
N LEU A 1008 36.05 -41.59 -109.73
CA LEU A 1008 34.60 -41.38 -109.93
C LEU A 1008 34.27 -40.13 -110.75
N LEU A 1009 35.13 -39.10 -110.71
CA LEU A 1009 35.01 -37.92 -111.57
C LEU A 1009 35.31 -38.29 -113.03
N GLY A 1010 36.25 -39.22 -113.26
CA GLY A 1010 36.52 -39.78 -114.58
C GLY A 1010 35.33 -40.54 -115.15
N ASP A 1011 34.62 -41.33 -114.35
CA ASP A 1011 33.42 -42.06 -114.78
C ASP A 1011 32.24 -41.12 -115.10
N LEU A 1012 32.08 -40.02 -114.36
CA LEU A 1012 31.04 -39.01 -114.62
C LEU A 1012 31.36 -38.17 -115.86
N ILE A 1013 32.63 -37.85 -116.10
CA ILE A 1013 33.10 -37.18 -117.32
C ILE A 1013 32.87 -38.08 -118.54
N ASN A 1014 33.20 -39.37 -118.45
CA ASN A 1014 32.96 -40.35 -119.52
C ASN A 1014 31.45 -40.54 -119.82
N GLN A 1015 30.56 -40.42 -118.83
CA GLN A 1015 29.11 -40.42 -119.06
C GLN A 1015 28.57 -39.11 -119.66
N ALA A 1016 29.22 -37.97 -119.38
CA ALA A 1016 28.84 -36.67 -119.95
C ALA A 1016 29.39 -36.45 -121.38
N GLU A 1017 30.57 -37.00 -121.72
CA GLU A 1017 31.18 -36.96 -123.06
C GLU A 1017 30.51 -37.92 -124.07
N GLY A 1018 29.56 -38.78 -123.62
CA GLY A 1018 28.76 -39.65 -124.48
C GLY A 1018 27.43 -39.04 -124.97
N LEU A 1019 27.18 -37.75 -124.69
CA LEU A 1019 26.03 -37.00 -125.19
C LEU A 1019 26.50 -36.03 -126.30
N GLU A 1020 26.57 -36.58 -127.52
CA GLU A 1020 27.05 -36.07 -128.83
C GLU A 1020 28.57 -36.08 -129.12
#